data_AF-A0AAW9RUK4-F1
#
_entry.id   AF-A0AAW9RUK4-F1
#
_cell.length_a   1.000
_cell.length_b   1.000
_cell.length_c   1.000
_cell.angle_alpha   90.00
_cell.angle_beta   90.00
_cell.angle_gamma   90.00
#
_symmetry.space_group_name_H-M   'P 1'
#
loop_
_entity.id
_entity.type
_entity.pdbx_description
1 polymer ?
#
loop_
_entity_poly.entity_id
_entity_poly.type
_entity_poly.pdbx_seq_one_letter_code
_entity_poly.pdbx_strand_id
1 'polypeptide(L)'
;MSLYYHSSYYYGKFEQFPEVEAIYLNKPEVPERLKKQYPNLKGIRLELYKSTFSRSKVDVNQYLKEIAAHFRLEELVLDSNKYLSELPEELQEHPLRKLTIGHAPKLEQLPMGWQAFPYLEKLSFTGEKSQIPKAFLASDKLLEVELKGMVEGVEALSEAVNLEHLSLEESPDTVLRIHFEKLTKLKKFSLQKYSNLSQIPSFKPLVALEHCVLANLPVLTQMPEGWEALFQLNELYCGSLGKPERPLAFSFERLPVLHELHLNNCFFDDTRAFLGEMPALQTLSLSDSALKNWPEKLLQCSDLIRLRLKNCELKSLPNGFKSLREVNIEHLPLEHFPTDWQELSHLKKVGIQDCPDLKQLPAFGRENSNLNTIELKGLPVLKELPESWAKCPKLTEITLTKLQVQQLPLSWLKMPSLKKVLLKEVSLQFIPKEFIVESDRISYRFYKVDCIPEQYESIINDLPGIFYRDKYSAEARLAVGYLLFEMDVSQRLPQNLVPACVEVLNGKNPELKQILFERLYALNPKRQKLSDKDVKDFNGKTVAIAGTSKNSKTQIKEHLQAMGFTYQTKVKKDTDFVMLCNKAKLPEEFCEYPHFYFSEMESEALHKKEKPGFLMEIPDDHLSHLRAMLWTNDPANEKIVLEMIKQGGTPEELWPELIIIAKTSQDKSVKTQLRKLLKAQLPVGAQKILSDPTNLQLSICPYGDYETMAPEFDIASMAVCHYKRSGKFIREFFRLKSSLKSPFRSEFFENVFPQFLEKAHYLKTTGWALTKEEMEQLLSQPLFEGKLKRLMMDGGAMEGIPPSLYKHITLNELSLNITGEKLPDELTQLNRLRILRIQGDQITSIPESFKALIHLKELFVYSKVPVKVPGGVKELSKLKRLYCYPKALN
;
A
#
# COMPACT_ATOMS: atom_id res chain seq x y z
N MET A 1 -12.99 5.71 29.94
CA MET A 1 -13.04 5.32 28.50
C MET A 1 -13.96 6.32 27.79
N SER A 2 -13.47 7.09 26.82
CA SER A 2 -14.34 8.00 26.04
C SER A 2 -15.05 7.18 24.97
N LEU A 3 -16.33 6.83 25.19
CA LEU A 3 -17.11 6.11 24.18
C LEU A 3 -17.60 7.09 23.12
N TYR A 4 -17.28 6.81 21.85
CA TYR A 4 -17.70 7.60 20.69
C TYR A 4 -18.84 6.86 19.98
N TYR A 5 -20.07 7.14 20.41
CA TYR A 5 -21.27 6.53 19.82
C TYR A 5 -21.96 7.51 18.86
N HIS A 6 -22.06 7.15 17.58
CA HIS A 6 -22.89 7.84 16.60
C HIS A 6 -24.21 7.06 16.46
N SER A 7 -25.28 7.58 17.07
CA SER A 7 -26.57 6.88 17.24
C SER A 7 -27.45 6.74 15.98
N SER A 8 -26.93 6.98 14.77
CA SER A 8 -27.80 7.19 13.61
C SER A 8 -28.26 5.92 12.86
N TYR A 9 -27.83 4.71 13.22
CA TYR A 9 -28.41 3.47 12.66
C TYR A 9 -28.60 2.37 13.73
N TYR A 10 -29.77 2.45 14.37
CA TYR A 10 -30.60 1.47 15.10
C TYR A 10 -30.06 0.60 16.26
N TYR A 11 -30.79 0.69 17.38
CA TYR A 11 -31.31 -0.38 18.27
C TYR A 11 -30.41 -1.60 18.54
N GLY A 12 -29.21 -1.38 19.09
CA GLY A 12 -28.70 -2.30 20.10
C GLY A 12 -29.35 -1.96 21.43
N LYS A 13 -29.80 -2.94 22.22
CA LYS A 13 -30.14 -2.71 23.64
C LYS A 13 -28.99 -1.93 24.26
N PHE A 14 -29.30 -0.73 24.76
CA PHE A 14 -28.37 0.04 25.57
C PHE A 14 -28.18 -0.75 26.86
N GLU A 15 -27.14 -1.58 26.91
CA GLU A 15 -26.66 -2.01 28.21
C GLU A 15 -26.26 -0.76 28.97
N GLN A 16 -26.72 -0.66 30.22
CA GLN A 16 -26.36 0.43 31.10
C GLN A 16 -24.84 0.36 31.26
N PHE A 17 -24.16 1.45 30.95
CA PHE A 17 -22.76 1.60 31.28
C PHE A 17 -22.63 2.60 32.43
N PRO A 18 -23.08 2.24 33.66
CA PRO A 18 -22.96 3.12 34.82
C PRO A 18 -21.50 3.41 35.18
N GLU A 19 -20.57 2.60 34.66
CA GLU A 19 -19.11 2.76 34.73
C GLU A 19 -18.56 3.87 33.81
N VAL A 20 -19.39 4.47 32.94
CA VAL A 20 -18.92 5.51 32.01
C VAL A 20 -18.71 6.82 32.76
N GLU A 21 -17.46 7.05 33.09
CA GLU A 21 -17.02 8.27 33.74
C GLU A 21 -16.75 9.41 32.75
N ALA A 22 -16.61 9.14 31.45
CA ALA A 22 -16.43 10.19 30.45
C ALA A 22 -17.10 9.90 29.09
N ILE A 23 -17.79 10.87 28.52
CA ILE A 23 -18.45 10.75 27.20
C ILE A 23 -17.92 11.74 26.19
N TYR A 24 -17.99 11.35 24.92
CA TYR A 24 -17.79 12.26 23.81
C TYR A 24 -19.12 12.60 23.15
N LEU A 25 -19.40 13.89 23.01
CA LEU A 25 -20.59 14.38 22.32
C LEU A 25 -20.19 15.22 21.11
N ASN A 26 -20.62 14.78 19.93
CA ASN A 26 -20.57 15.57 18.69
C ASN A 26 -21.93 16.20 18.34
N LYS A 27 -22.96 15.96 19.16
CA LYS A 27 -24.27 16.61 19.12
C LYS A 27 -24.75 16.97 20.53
N PRO A 28 -25.43 18.12 20.70
CA PRO A 28 -26.05 18.46 21.98
C PRO A 28 -27.13 17.42 22.28
N GLU A 29 -26.98 16.76 23.43
CA GLU A 29 -27.96 15.86 24.01
C GLU A 29 -28.60 16.52 25.23
N VAL A 30 -29.84 16.14 25.53
CA VAL A 30 -30.58 16.69 26.67
C VAL A 30 -29.85 16.30 27.98
N PRO A 31 -29.37 17.27 28.78
CA PRO A 31 -28.60 16.99 30.00
C PRO A 31 -29.30 16.05 30.98
N GLU A 32 -30.62 16.19 31.16
CA GLU A 32 -31.42 15.32 32.02
C GLU A 32 -31.39 13.84 31.58
N ARG A 33 -31.42 13.60 30.26
CA ARG A 33 -31.35 12.25 29.68
C ARG A 33 -29.97 11.65 29.89
N LEU A 34 -28.92 12.43 29.68
CA LEU A 34 -27.54 12.03 29.94
C LEU A 34 -27.34 11.69 31.42
N LYS A 35 -27.91 12.48 32.33
CA LYS A 35 -27.81 12.27 33.79
C LYS A 35 -28.50 10.99 34.23
N LYS A 36 -29.66 10.69 33.66
CA LYS A 36 -30.36 9.43 33.90
C LYS A 36 -29.59 8.21 33.39
N GLN A 37 -28.87 8.36 32.28
CA GLN A 37 -28.19 7.25 31.60
C GLN A 37 -26.75 7.02 32.10
N TYR A 38 -26.06 8.08 32.51
CA TYR A 38 -24.67 8.08 32.98
C TYR A 38 -24.60 8.82 34.33
N PRO A 39 -25.08 8.21 35.43
CA PRO A 39 -25.16 8.87 36.73
C PRO A 39 -23.78 9.18 37.34
N ASN A 40 -22.74 8.43 36.94
CA ASN A 40 -21.36 8.61 37.39
C ASN A 40 -20.51 9.43 36.40
N LEU A 41 -21.15 10.21 35.52
CA LEU A 41 -20.43 10.98 34.53
C LEU A 41 -19.60 12.09 35.19
N LYS A 42 -18.28 11.94 35.13
CA LYS A 42 -17.28 12.86 35.67
C LYS A 42 -16.56 13.65 34.57
N GLY A 43 -16.66 13.26 33.31
CA GLY A 43 -15.91 13.87 32.22
C GLY A 43 -16.76 14.06 30.97
N ILE A 44 -16.66 15.22 30.33
CA ILE A 44 -17.33 15.44 29.06
C ILE A 44 -16.33 16.03 28.07
N ARG A 45 -16.22 15.36 26.92
CA ARG A 45 -15.56 15.89 25.74
C ARG A 45 -16.60 16.37 24.75
N LEU A 46 -16.55 17.66 24.47
CA LEU A 46 -17.43 18.35 23.54
C LEU A 46 -16.63 18.77 22.32
N GLU A 47 -17.03 18.25 21.16
CA GLU A 47 -16.42 18.58 19.88
C GLU A 47 -17.55 18.85 18.90
N LEU A 48 -18.01 20.11 18.90
CA LEU A 48 -19.29 20.49 18.33
C LEU A 48 -19.07 21.35 17.08
N TYR A 49 -19.55 20.85 15.94
CA TYR A 49 -19.36 21.46 14.62
C TYR A 49 -20.57 22.29 14.17
N LYS A 50 -20.41 23.17 13.18
CA LYS A 50 -21.51 23.99 12.61
C LYS A 50 -22.76 23.19 12.24
N SER A 51 -22.60 21.99 11.65
CA SER A 51 -23.72 21.11 11.25
C SER A 51 -24.54 20.56 12.42
N THR A 52 -23.95 20.55 13.61
CA THR A 52 -24.53 20.01 14.82
C THR A 52 -25.56 20.96 15.43
N PHE A 53 -25.25 22.26 15.47
CA PHE A 53 -26.12 23.29 16.07
C PHE A 53 -27.03 24.00 15.06
N SER A 54 -26.65 24.03 13.77
CA SER A 54 -27.50 24.63 12.73
C SER A 54 -28.84 23.90 12.55
N ARG A 55 -28.93 22.62 12.95
CA ARG A 55 -30.18 21.84 12.91
C ARG A 55 -30.93 21.84 14.25
N SER A 56 -30.28 22.08 15.39
CA SER A 56 -30.89 21.99 16.72
C SER A 56 -31.29 23.34 17.33
N LYS A 57 -30.86 24.49 16.79
CA LYS A 57 -31.06 25.85 17.34
C LYS A 57 -30.48 26.08 18.75
N VAL A 58 -29.64 25.18 19.27
CA VAL A 58 -29.07 25.30 20.63
C VAL A 58 -27.82 26.21 20.60
N ASP A 59 -27.67 27.09 21.60
CA ASP A 59 -26.50 27.96 21.77
C ASP A 59 -25.38 27.21 22.53
N VAL A 60 -24.12 27.32 22.08
CA VAL A 60 -22.98 26.58 22.66
C VAL A 60 -22.64 27.04 24.08
N ASN A 61 -22.64 28.36 24.32
CA ASN A 61 -22.34 28.92 25.63
C ASN A 61 -23.44 28.52 26.62
N GLN A 62 -24.71 28.60 26.20
CA GLN A 62 -25.85 28.15 26.99
C GLN A 62 -25.84 26.64 27.24
N TYR A 63 -25.47 25.83 26.24
CA TYR A 63 -25.37 24.38 26.41
C TYR A 63 -24.27 24.00 27.41
N LEU A 64 -23.12 24.67 27.37
CA LEU A 64 -22.04 24.47 28.34
C LEU A 64 -22.49 24.85 29.76
N LYS A 65 -23.21 25.96 29.88
CA LYS A 65 -23.81 26.39 31.15
C LYS A 65 -24.76 25.33 31.71
N GLU A 66 -25.64 24.78 30.87
CA GLU A 66 -26.57 23.71 31.28
C GLU A 66 -25.84 22.42 31.67
N ILE A 67 -24.81 22.03 30.92
CA ILE A 67 -23.99 20.86 31.25
C ILE A 67 -23.28 21.04 32.60
N ALA A 68 -22.67 22.20 32.83
CA ALA A 68 -22.03 22.54 34.10
C ALA A 68 -23.04 22.49 35.27
N ALA A 69 -24.25 23.01 35.07
CA ALA A 69 -25.29 23.01 36.10
C ALA A 69 -25.78 21.59 36.49
N HIS A 70 -25.74 20.62 35.56
CA HIS A 70 -26.35 19.29 35.78
C HIS A 70 -25.37 18.21 36.25
N PHE A 71 -24.07 18.37 35.98
CA PHE A 71 -23.05 17.34 36.16
C PHE A 71 -21.86 17.84 36.97
N ARG A 72 -21.29 17.00 37.82
CA ARG A 72 -20.03 17.31 38.51
C ARG A 72 -18.84 16.91 37.64
N LEU A 73 -18.20 17.87 36.99
CA LEU A 73 -17.11 17.63 36.04
C LEU A 73 -15.72 17.61 36.71
N GLU A 74 -14.94 16.58 36.39
CA GLU A 74 -13.51 16.41 36.63
C GLU A 74 -12.70 16.58 35.33
N GLU A 75 -13.25 16.25 34.16
CA GLU A 75 -12.60 16.50 32.86
C GLU A 75 -13.49 17.29 31.91
N LEU A 76 -12.95 18.36 31.31
CA LEU A 76 -13.60 19.12 30.25
C LEU A 76 -12.65 19.28 29.06
N VAL A 77 -13.09 18.83 27.88
CA VAL A 77 -12.34 18.97 26.63
C VAL A 77 -13.24 19.66 25.59
N LEU A 78 -12.90 20.90 25.25
CA LEU A 78 -13.58 21.77 24.28
C LEU A 78 -12.69 21.91 23.04
N ASP A 79 -12.78 20.98 22.08
CA ASP A 79 -11.92 21.00 20.89
C ASP A 79 -12.65 21.59 19.67
N SER A 80 -11.96 22.45 18.90
CA SER A 80 -12.39 22.97 17.60
C SER A 80 -13.75 23.70 17.60
N ASN A 81 -14.04 24.46 18.67
CA ASN A 81 -15.32 25.15 18.83
C ASN A 81 -15.29 26.57 18.22
N LYS A 82 -15.76 26.70 16.97
CA LYS A 82 -15.81 27.99 16.25
C LYS A 82 -16.85 29.00 16.77
N TYR A 83 -17.73 28.57 17.66
CA TYR A 83 -18.83 29.38 18.19
C TYR A 83 -18.66 29.74 19.66
N LEU A 84 -17.76 29.05 20.35
CA LEU A 84 -17.44 29.36 21.74
C LEU A 84 -16.85 30.77 21.79
N SER A 85 -17.57 31.68 22.43
CA SER A 85 -17.16 33.08 22.62
C SER A 85 -16.76 33.36 24.05
N GLU A 86 -17.29 32.60 25.01
CA GLU A 86 -17.01 32.76 26.44
C GLU A 86 -17.08 31.41 27.17
N LEU A 87 -16.44 31.33 28.33
CA LEU A 87 -16.59 30.20 29.24
C LEU A 87 -17.56 30.58 30.36
N PRO A 88 -18.59 29.76 30.66
CA PRO A 88 -19.55 30.07 31.72
C PRO A 88 -18.88 30.04 33.11
N GLU A 89 -19.26 30.95 34.00
CA GLU A 89 -18.71 31.08 35.36
C GLU A 89 -18.94 29.82 36.20
N GLU A 90 -20.02 29.07 35.94
CA GLU A 90 -20.33 27.81 36.64
C GLU A 90 -19.19 26.79 36.54
N LEU A 91 -18.33 26.88 35.51
CA LEU A 91 -17.16 26.00 35.36
C LEU A 91 -16.15 26.13 36.51
N GLN A 92 -16.11 27.28 37.20
CA GLN A 92 -15.18 27.55 38.29
C GLN A 92 -15.47 26.70 39.55
N GLU A 93 -16.71 26.27 39.74
CA GLU A 93 -17.16 25.48 40.89
C GLU A 93 -16.87 23.96 40.73
N HIS A 94 -16.42 23.54 39.55
CA HIS A 94 -16.16 22.13 39.28
C HIS A 94 -14.75 21.70 39.71
N PRO A 95 -14.60 20.47 40.25
CA PRO A 95 -13.30 19.91 40.63
C PRO A 95 -12.52 19.42 39.40
N LEU A 96 -12.27 20.31 38.43
CA LEU A 96 -11.60 19.97 37.18
C LEU A 96 -10.17 19.52 37.45
N ARG A 97 -9.90 18.24 37.14
CA ARG A 97 -8.57 17.63 37.04
C ARG A 97 -7.96 17.83 35.67
N LYS A 98 -8.79 18.03 34.64
CA LYS A 98 -8.31 18.29 33.28
C LYS A 98 -9.16 19.31 32.54
N LEU A 99 -8.49 20.30 31.98
CA LEU A 99 -9.08 21.31 31.13
C LEU A 99 -8.34 21.37 29.79
N THR A 100 -9.07 21.14 28.69
CA THR A 100 -8.53 21.31 27.34
C THR A 100 -9.43 22.27 26.57
N ILE A 101 -8.84 23.36 26.09
CA ILE A 101 -9.49 24.32 25.21
C ILE A 101 -8.67 24.32 23.91
N GLY A 102 -9.21 23.67 22.89
CA GLY A 102 -8.62 23.62 21.56
C GLY A 102 -8.85 24.92 20.79
N HIS A 103 -8.76 24.86 19.46
CA HIS A 103 -8.93 26.04 18.61
C HIS A 103 -10.35 26.63 18.72
N ALA A 104 -10.47 27.78 19.40
CA ALA A 104 -11.71 28.52 19.60
C ALA A 104 -11.54 29.98 19.13
N PRO A 105 -11.69 30.27 17.82
CA PRO A 105 -11.32 31.56 17.25
C PRO A 105 -12.20 32.75 17.69
N LYS A 106 -13.36 32.50 18.30
CA LYS A 106 -14.22 33.54 18.87
C LYS A 106 -13.96 33.82 20.35
N LEU A 107 -13.16 32.98 21.01
CA LEU A 107 -12.78 33.16 22.39
C LEU A 107 -11.61 34.16 22.41
N GLU A 108 -11.92 35.46 22.51
CA GLU A 108 -10.91 36.52 22.43
C GLU A 108 -9.92 36.45 23.60
N GLN A 109 -10.41 36.17 24.81
CA GLN A 109 -9.61 36.06 26.02
C GLN A 109 -10.08 34.92 26.93
N LEU A 110 -9.14 34.36 27.69
CA LEU A 110 -9.46 33.52 28.84
C LEU A 110 -9.88 34.40 30.03
N PRO A 111 -10.73 33.88 30.93
CA PRO A 111 -11.21 34.65 32.07
C PRO A 111 -10.06 34.94 33.07
N MET A 112 -9.53 36.15 33.01
CA MET A 112 -8.37 36.58 33.81
C MET A 112 -8.67 36.74 35.31
N GLY A 113 -9.95 36.91 35.67
CA GLY A 113 -10.40 37.08 37.05
C GLY A 113 -10.74 35.79 37.80
N TRP A 114 -10.65 34.62 37.15
CA TRP A 114 -10.96 33.34 37.78
C TRP A 114 -9.95 32.96 38.86
N GLN A 115 -10.43 32.27 39.90
CA GLN A 115 -9.56 31.67 40.92
C GLN A 115 -8.83 30.43 40.37
N ALA A 116 -7.83 29.97 41.10
CA ALA A 116 -7.08 28.78 40.73
C ALA A 116 -7.98 27.53 40.75
N PHE A 117 -7.74 26.58 39.86
CA PHE A 117 -8.37 25.26 39.87
C PHE A 117 -7.56 24.30 40.76
N PRO A 118 -7.94 24.07 42.03
CA PRO A 118 -7.06 23.42 43.01
C PRO A 118 -6.80 21.93 42.72
N TYR A 119 -7.64 21.30 41.89
CA TYR A 119 -7.51 19.88 41.53
C TYR A 119 -6.91 19.69 40.13
N LEU A 120 -6.53 20.76 39.43
CA LEU A 120 -6.11 20.67 38.03
C LEU A 120 -4.77 19.96 37.93
N GLU A 121 -4.77 18.84 37.22
CA GLU A 121 -3.60 18.01 36.92
C GLU A 121 -3.10 18.21 35.49
N LYS A 122 -4.02 18.53 34.56
CA LYS A 122 -3.69 18.72 33.15
C LYS A 122 -4.37 19.93 32.54
N LEU A 123 -3.56 20.79 31.93
CA LEU A 123 -4.01 21.95 31.18
C LEU A 123 -3.54 21.86 29.72
N SER A 124 -4.46 22.04 28.78
CA SER A 124 -4.13 22.17 27.36
C SER A 124 -4.86 23.35 26.75
N PHE A 125 -4.13 24.24 26.08
CA PHE A 125 -4.69 25.46 25.51
C PHE A 125 -4.11 25.73 24.12
N THR A 126 -4.98 25.99 23.15
CA THR A 126 -4.60 26.49 21.82
C THR A 126 -5.14 27.91 21.63
N GLY A 127 -4.27 28.91 21.56
CA GLY A 127 -4.64 30.32 21.47
C GLY A 127 -3.89 31.08 20.38
N GLU A 128 -4.55 32.08 19.79
CA GLU A 128 -3.95 33.03 18.85
C GLU A 128 -3.89 34.41 19.54
N LYS A 129 -2.82 34.67 20.31
CA LYS A 129 -2.59 35.89 21.11
C LYS A 129 -3.40 36.02 22.41
N SER A 130 -3.92 34.91 22.93
CA SER A 130 -4.56 34.91 24.26
C SER A 130 -3.51 34.76 25.36
N GLN A 131 -3.64 35.55 26.42
CA GLN A 131 -2.82 35.41 27.62
C GLN A 131 -3.30 34.24 28.48
N ILE A 132 -2.39 33.39 28.95
CA ILE A 132 -2.74 32.34 29.92
C ILE A 132 -2.88 32.94 31.33
N PRO A 133 -4.02 32.74 32.03
CA PRO A 133 -4.18 33.23 33.39
C PRO A 133 -3.21 32.52 34.35
N LYS A 134 -2.47 33.29 35.16
CA LYS A 134 -1.55 32.72 36.17
C LYS A 134 -2.26 31.78 37.15
N ALA A 135 -3.53 32.07 37.47
CA ALA A 135 -4.35 31.23 38.33
C ALA A 135 -4.48 29.78 37.82
N PHE A 136 -4.48 29.56 36.51
CA PHE A 136 -4.61 28.21 35.92
C PHE A 136 -3.33 27.39 36.11
N LEU A 137 -2.20 28.06 36.37
CA LEU A 137 -0.88 27.45 36.57
C LEU A 137 -0.52 27.28 38.06
N ALA A 138 -1.33 27.83 38.96
CA ALA A 138 -1.05 27.88 40.39
C ALA A 138 -1.44 26.60 41.17
N SER A 139 -2.04 25.61 40.51
CA SER A 139 -2.44 24.34 41.13
C SER A 139 -1.22 23.52 41.56
N ASP A 140 -1.20 23.07 42.81
CA ASP A 140 -0.16 22.16 43.32
C ASP A 140 -0.28 20.75 42.71
N LYS A 141 -1.43 20.41 42.13
CA LYS A 141 -1.66 19.13 41.43
C LYS A 141 -1.26 19.16 39.97
N LEU A 142 -0.86 20.30 39.40
CA LEU A 142 -0.60 20.43 37.97
C LEU A 142 0.64 19.64 37.55
N LEU A 143 0.43 18.59 36.76
CA LEU A 143 1.48 17.69 36.27
C LEU A 143 1.77 17.86 34.78
N GLU A 144 0.78 18.25 33.97
CA GLU A 144 0.92 18.37 32.51
C GLU A 144 0.37 19.69 31.97
N VAL A 145 1.20 20.37 31.17
CA VAL A 145 0.81 21.59 30.44
C VAL A 145 1.19 21.47 28.97
N GLU A 146 0.20 21.65 28.09
CA GLU A 146 0.37 21.73 26.63
C GLU A 146 -0.15 23.08 26.12
N LEU A 147 0.76 23.96 25.68
CA LEU A 147 0.39 25.25 25.08
C LEU A 147 0.72 25.23 23.59
N LYS A 148 -0.25 25.67 22.79
CA LYS A 148 -0.14 25.71 21.34
C LYS A 148 -0.57 27.06 20.76
N GLY A 149 0.19 27.54 19.78
CA GLY A 149 -0.02 28.84 19.16
C GLY A 149 0.62 29.97 19.96
N MET A 150 0.39 31.20 19.51
CA MET A 150 0.97 32.43 20.07
C MET A 150 0.34 32.78 21.44
N VAL A 151 0.50 31.92 22.44
CA VAL A 151 0.02 32.12 23.80
C VAL A 151 0.97 33.06 24.54
N GLU A 152 0.46 34.15 25.09
CA GLU A 152 1.26 35.09 25.90
C GLU A 152 1.23 34.70 27.39
N GLY A 153 2.22 35.15 28.18
CA GLY A 153 2.29 34.85 29.62
C GLY A 153 2.95 33.52 29.98
N VAL A 154 3.66 32.89 29.03
CA VAL A 154 4.33 31.58 29.18
C VAL A 154 5.38 31.58 30.30
N GLU A 155 5.98 32.74 30.63
CA GLU A 155 6.92 32.88 31.73
C GLU A 155 6.33 32.47 33.11
N ALA A 156 5.00 32.54 33.25
CA ALA A 156 4.29 32.12 34.45
C ALA A 156 4.32 30.60 34.69
N LEU A 157 4.74 29.80 33.70
CA LEU A 157 4.98 28.36 33.88
C LEU A 157 6.03 28.07 34.95
N SER A 158 6.89 29.04 35.25
CA SER A 158 7.87 28.95 36.35
C SER A 158 7.19 28.69 37.72
N GLU A 159 5.90 29.00 37.87
CA GLU A 159 5.15 28.78 39.12
C GLU A 159 4.59 27.36 39.25
N ALA A 160 4.52 26.60 38.16
CA ALA A 160 4.04 25.21 38.16
C ALA A 160 5.15 24.23 38.60
N VAL A 161 5.61 24.34 39.84
CA VAL A 161 6.79 23.61 40.37
C VAL A 161 6.64 22.08 40.42
N ASN A 162 5.42 21.56 40.31
CA ASN A 162 5.13 20.12 40.29
C ASN A 162 5.02 19.52 38.89
N LEU A 163 5.27 20.33 37.85
CA LEU A 163 5.10 19.92 36.46
C LEU A 163 6.05 18.77 36.09
N GLU A 164 5.47 17.68 35.59
CA GLU A 164 6.22 16.53 35.07
C GLU A 164 6.30 16.55 33.54
N HIS A 165 5.29 17.10 32.85
CA HIS A 165 5.20 17.14 31.40
C HIS A 165 4.94 18.55 30.89
N LEU A 166 5.81 19.05 30.00
CA LEU A 166 5.68 20.36 29.37
C LEU A 166 5.82 20.23 27.85
N SER A 167 4.81 20.68 27.12
CA SER A 167 4.86 20.79 25.66
C SER A 167 4.49 22.19 25.22
N LEU A 168 5.37 22.81 24.45
CA LEU A 168 5.18 24.14 23.89
C LEU A 168 5.31 24.09 22.36
N GLU A 169 4.29 24.57 21.64
CA GLU A 169 4.22 24.60 20.18
C GLU A 169 3.85 25.99 19.69
N GLU A 170 4.63 26.59 18.79
CA GLU A 170 4.32 27.89 18.14
C GLU A 170 4.08 29.07 19.12
N SER A 171 4.61 29.02 20.34
CA SER A 171 4.49 30.12 21.32
C SER A 171 5.51 31.24 21.08
N PRO A 172 5.31 32.45 21.62
CA PRO A 172 6.28 33.54 21.52
C PRO A 172 7.63 33.14 22.10
N ASP A 173 8.71 33.82 21.69
CA ASP A 173 10.09 33.55 22.15
C ASP A 173 10.32 33.84 23.65
N THR A 174 9.26 34.19 24.40
CA THR A 174 9.27 34.31 25.86
C THR A 174 9.55 32.99 26.58
N VAL A 175 9.63 31.86 25.88
CA VAL A 175 10.15 30.58 26.42
C VAL A 175 11.53 30.75 27.08
N LEU A 176 12.35 31.68 26.60
CA LEU A 176 13.65 32.03 27.18
C LEU A 176 13.56 32.58 28.62
N ARG A 177 12.36 33.02 29.05
CA ARG A 177 12.10 33.59 30.38
C ARG A 177 11.55 32.57 31.38
N ILE A 178 11.39 31.30 30.99
CA ILE A 178 11.01 30.24 31.92
C ILE A 178 12.21 29.89 32.80
N HIS A 179 12.02 29.92 34.12
CA HIS A 179 13.06 29.56 35.07
C HIS A 179 13.09 28.05 35.27
N PHE A 180 13.83 27.32 34.43
CA PHE A 180 13.96 25.84 34.53
C PHE A 180 14.52 25.35 35.88
N GLU A 181 15.22 26.21 36.63
CA GLU A 181 15.64 25.93 38.01
C GLU A 181 14.47 25.61 38.96
N LYS A 182 13.25 26.07 38.65
CA LYS A 182 12.03 25.74 39.41
C LYS A 182 11.33 24.47 38.92
N LEU A 183 11.64 23.96 37.72
CA LEU A 183 10.95 22.85 37.05
C LEU A 183 11.73 21.53 37.14
N THR A 184 12.27 21.23 38.33
CA THR A 184 13.19 20.10 38.54
C THR A 184 12.51 18.72 38.49
N LYS A 185 11.17 18.66 38.54
CA LYS A 185 10.38 17.42 38.43
C LYS A 185 10.02 17.05 36.99
N LEU A 186 10.46 17.84 36.01
CA LEU A 186 10.08 17.65 34.62
C LEU A 186 10.69 16.35 34.05
N LYS A 187 9.83 15.38 33.73
CA LYS A 187 10.18 14.08 33.12
C LYS A 187 10.08 14.12 31.60
N LYS A 188 9.17 14.92 31.04
CA LYS A 188 8.97 15.05 29.59
C LYS A 188 8.95 16.50 29.16
N PHE A 189 9.83 16.83 28.23
CA PHE A 189 9.93 18.17 27.65
C PHE A 189 9.84 18.12 26.13
N SER A 190 8.96 18.95 25.57
CA SER A 190 8.75 19.08 24.13
C SER A 190 8.72 20.54 23.72
N LEU A 191 9.60 20.91 22.80
CA LEU A 191 9.68 22.26 22.23
C LEU A 191 9.61 22.16 20.72
N GLN A 192 8.53 22.67 20.13
CA GLN A 192 8.26 22.46 18.70
C GLN A 192 7.82 23.71 17.94
N LYS A 193 8.23 23.78 16.68
CA LYS A 193 7.75 24.76 15.69
C LYS A 193 7.98 26.23 16.09
N TYR A 194 9.20 26.55 16.48
CA TYR A 194 9.59 27.94 16.71
C TYR A 194 10.37 28.43 15.50
N SER A 195 9.81 29.39 14.77
CA SER A 195 10.46 29.94 13.57
C SER A 195 11.66 30.82 13.89
N ASN A 196 11.66 31.49 15.06
CA ASN A 196 12.64 32.53 15.42
C ASN A 196 13.50 32.19 16.65
N LEU A 197 13.26 31.04 17.31
CA LEU A 197 13.99 30.67 18.51
C LEU A 197 15.41 30.22 18.17
N SER A 198 16.40 31.04 18.52
CA SER A 198 17.81 30.82 18.19
C SER A 198 18.63 30.15 19.30
N GLN A 199 18.11 30.13 20.52
CA GLN A 199 18.74 29.58 21.72
C GLN A 199 17.69 28.93 22.64
N ILE A 200 18.12 28.03 23.51
CA ILE A 200 17.29 27.37 24.53
C ILE A 200 18.03 27.47 25.87
N PRO A 201 17.34 27.70 27.00
CA PRO A 201 17.99 27.70 28.33
C PRO A 201 18.66 26.36 28.66
N SER A 202 19.62 26.39 29.58
CA SER A 202 20.34 25.18 29.99
C SER A 202 19.41 24.10 30.56
N PHE A 203 19.67 22.85 30.20
CA PHE A 203 18.97 21.68 30.71
C PHE A 203 19.55 21.14 32.01
N LYS A 204 20.65 21.72 32.52
CA LYS A 204 21.31 21.29 33.76
C LYS A 204 20.35 21.13 34.97
N PRO A 205 19.33 21.98 35.16
CA PRO A 205 18.38 21.81 36.26
C PRO A 205 17.37 20.65 36.08
N LEU A 206 17.18 20.16 34.86
CA LEU A 206 16.13 19.19 34.50
C LEU A 206 16.57 17.75 34.76
N VAL A 207 17.11 17.47 35.95
CA VAL A 207 17.74 16.19 36.30
C VAL A 207 16.79 14.98 36.28
N ALA A 208 15.48 15.21 36.33
CA ALA A 208 14.44 14.18 36.22
C ALA A 208 14.02 13.87 34.78
N LEU A 209 14.62 14.53 33.77
CA LEU A 209 14.18 14.42 32.39
C LEU A 209 14.45 13.01 31.82
N GLU A 210 13.37 12.33 31.41
CA GLU A 210 13.37 10.99 30.84
C GLU A 210 13.20 11.01 29.31
N HIS A 211 12.41 11.96 28.81
CA HIS A 211 12.09 12.10 27.39
C HIS A 211 12.21 13.55 26.93
N CYS A 212 12.96 13.79 25.85
CA CYS A 212 13.12 15.11 25.26
C CYS A 212 12.79 15.12 23.77
N VAL A 213 11.97 16.08 23.34
CA VAL A 213 11.65 16.33 21.93
C VAL A 213 11.99 17.77 21.57
N LEU A 214 12.91 17.95 20.63
CA LEU A 214 13.22 19.25 20.02
C LEU A 214 12.92 19.14 18.53
N ALA A 215 11.93 19.89 18.04
CA ALA A 215 11.54 19.75 16.63
C ALA A 215 11.18 21.06 15.93
N ASN A 216 11.57 21.20 14.66
CA ASN A 216 11.30 22.38 13.83
C ASN A 216 11.80 23.67 14.49
N LEU A 217 13.11 23.70 14.76
CA LEU A 217 13.83 24.85 15.32
C LEU A 217 14.91 25.29 14.30
N PRO A 218 14.50 25.83 13.13
CA PRO A 218 15.38 26.01 11.99
C PRO A 218 16.43 27.12 12.17
N VAL A 219 16.27 28.02 13.14
CA VAL A 219 17.26 29.07 13.43
C VAL A 219 18.04 28.81 14.72
N LEU A 220 17.87 27.63 15.32
CA LEU A 220 18.65 27.20 16.48
C LEU A 220 20.13 27.18 16.11
N THR A 221 20.95 27.87 16.89
CA THR A 221 22.38 28.05 16.61
C THR A 221 23.27 27.09 17.37
N GLN A 222 22.79 26.61 18.53
CA GLN A 222 23.49 25.66 19.41
C GLN A 222 22.46 24.84 20.18
N MET A 223 22.81 23.62 20.57
CA MET A 223 22.01 22.84 21.51
C MET A 223 22.17 23.41 22.94
N PRO A 224 21.19 23.22 23.84
CA PRO A 224 21.31 23.66 25.22
C PRO A 224 22.46 22.95 25.94
N GLU A 225 23.09 23.60 26.92
CA GLU A 225 24.10 22.99 27.78
C GLU A 225 23.46 22.16 28.91
N GLY A 226 24.20 21.24 29.54
CA GLY A 226 23.75 20.49 30.72
C GLY A 226 23.23 19.07 30.45
N TRP A 227 23.54 18.48 29.29
CA TRP A 227 23.15 17.11 28.94
C TRP A 227 23.82 16.06 29.83
N GLU A 228 25.03 16.36 30.33
CA GLU A 228 25.81 15.52 31.24
C GLU A 228 25.13 15.31 32.60
N ALA A 229 24.17 16.18 32.97
CA ALA A 229 23.40 16.08 34.21
C ALA A 229 22.14 15.18 34.07
N LEU A 230 21.80 14.73 32.87
CA LEU A 230 20.53 14.05 32.57
C LEU A 230 20.64 12.53 32.74
N PHE A 231 20.86 12.07 33.97
CA PHE A 231 21.05 10.65 34.31
C PHE A 231 19.79 9.78 34.22
N GLN A 232 18.64 10.34 33.85
CA GLN A 232 17.38 9.62 33.62
C GLN A 232 16.94 9.64 32.15
N LEU A 233 17.68 10.33 31.27
CA LEU A 233 17.27 10.54 29.88
C LEU A 233 17.36 9.24 29.08
N ASN A 234 16.21 8.63 28.82
CA ASN A 234 16.10 7.37 28.09
C ASN A 234 15.89 7.60 26.59
N GLU A 235 15.16 8.65 26.22
CA GLU A 235 14.75 8.91 24.85
C GLU A 235 15.00 10.37 24.42
N LEU A 236 15.73 10.54 23.31
CA LEU A 236 16.00 11.84 22.70
C LEU A 236 15.57 11.85 21.24
N TYR A 237 14.63 12.74 20.92
CA TYR A 237 14.14 12.97 19.57
C TYR A 237 14.44 14.40 19.11
N CYS A 238 15.30 14.52 18.10
CA CYS A 238 15.61 15.77 17.43
C CYS A 238 15.12 15.73 15.98
N GLY A 239 14.41 16.77 15.54
CA GLY A 239 13.81 16.85 14.21
C GLY A 239 13.94 18.23 13.59
N SER A 240 14.48 18.38 12.38
CA SER A 240 14.54 19.71 11.71
C SER A 240 15.20 20.78 12.58
N LEU A 241 16.43 20.50 13.04
CA LEU A 241 17.22 21.42 13.87
C LEU A 241 18.33 22.07 13.05
N GLY A 242 18.46 23.40 13.20
CA GLY A 242 19.44 24.20 12.46
C GLY A 242 19.13 24.28 10.96
N LYS A 243 20.12 24.72 10.17
CA LYS A 243 20.05 24.84 8.71
C LYS A 243 21.39 24.45 8.07
N PRO A 244 21.40 24.01 6.79
CA PRO A 244 22.63 23.67 6.08
C PRO A 244 23.67 24.80 6.05
N GLU A 245 23.24 26.05 5.88
CA GLU A 245 24.13 27.21 5.79
C GLU A 245 24.77 27.58 7.14
N ARG A 246 24.20 27.08 8.24
CA ARG A 246 24.66 27.34 9.60
C ARG A 246 24.40 26.10 10.48
N PRO A 247 25.27 25.08 10.38
CA PRO A 247 25.12 23.86 11.15
C PRO A 247 25.27 24.13 12.66
N LEU A 248 24.64 23.28 13.46
CA LEU A 248 24.70 23.32 14.92
C LEU A 248 26.10 22.93 15.39
N ALA A 249 26.79 23.87 16.05
CA ALA A 249 28.04 23.60 16.73
C ALA A 249 27.73 22.98 18.10
N PHE A 250 27.86 21.66 18.25
CA PHE A 250 27.59 20.98 19.51
C PHE A 250 28.20 19.57 19.60
N SER A 251 28.50 19.11 20.82
CA SER A 251 28.78 17.71 21.13
C SER A 251 28.00 17.30 22.37
N PHE A 252 27.34 16.15 22.32
CA PHE A 252 26.66 15.59 23.50
C PHE A 252 27.62 15.13 24.60
N GLU A 253 28.93 15.03 24.31
CA GLU A 253 30.01 14.51 25.17
C GLU A 253 29.77 13.11 25.73
N ARG A 254 28.74 12.92 26.58
CA ARG A 254 28.33 11.64 27.17
C ARG A 254 26.86 11.63 27.59
N LEU A 255 26.13 10.58 27.21
CA LEU A 255 24.76 10.28 27.65
C LEU A 255 24.69 8.84 28.17
N PRO A 256 24.89 8.62 29.49
CA PRO A 256 25.20 7.29 30.02
C PRO A 256 24.04 6.30 29.98
N VAL A 257 22.80 6.77 30.07
CA VAL A 257 21.58 5.94 30.19
C VAL A 257 20.67 6.03 28.95
N LEU A 258 21.09 6.72 27.89
CA LEU A 258 20.25 6.93 26.72
C LEU A 258 20.06 5.61 25.96
N HIS A 259 18.81 5.19 25.80
CA HIS A 259 18.43 3.96 25.12
C HIS A 259 18.04 4.20 23.65
N GLU A 260 17.36 5.31 23.37
CA GLU A 260 16.90 5.66 22.02
C GLU A 260 17.34 7.06 21.61
N LEU A 261 18.06 7.13 20.48
CA LEU A 261 18.48 8.37 19.85
C LEU A 261 17.92 8.47 18.43
N HIS A 262 17.14 9.52 18.18
CA HIS A 262 16.55 9.81 16.88
C HIS A 262 16.95 11.21 16.42
N LEU A 263 17.77 11.28 15.37
CA LEU A 263 18.18 12.53 14.73
C LEU A 263 17.65 12.54 13.30
N ASN A 264 16.64 13.37 13.05
CA ASN A 264 15.96 13.45 11.75
C ASN A 264 16.09 14.86 11.20
N ASN A 265 16.61 15.03 9.98
CA ASN A 265 16.75 16.34 9.36
C ASN A 265 17.50 17.34 10.26
N CYS A 266 18.61 16.90 10.87
CA CYS A 266 19.40 17.74 11.76
C CYS A 266 20.75 18.07 11.11
N PHE A 267 21.11 19.34 11.11
CA PHE A 267 22.35 19.82 10.50
C PHE A 267 23.38 20.10 11.59
N PHE A 268 24.25 19.12 11.85
CA PHE A 268 25.36 19.26 12.78
C PHE A 268 26.64 19.62 12.04
N ASP A 269 27.54 20.32 12.71
CA ASP A 269 28.87 20.59 12.18
C ASP A 269 29.74 19.32 12.33
N ASP A 270 29.89 18.57 11.23
CA ASP A 270 30.63 17.31 11.15
C ASP A 270 32.14 17.44 11.52
N THR A 271 32.67 18.65 11.67
CA THR A 271 34.08 18.86 12.10
C THR A 271 34.32 18.57 13.58
N ARG A 272 33.25 18.48 14.38
CA ARG A 272 33.31 18.15 15.81
C ARG A 272 32.49 16.88 16.00
N ALA A 273 33.08 15.83 16.55
CA ALA A 273 32.36 14.58 16.84
C ALA A 273 31.13 14.87 17.73
N PHE A 274 29.97 15.10 17.10
CA PHE A 274 28.79 15.62 17.79
C PHE A 274 28.12 14.53 18.63
N LEU A 275 28.36 13.26 18.29
CA LEU A 275 27.94 12.10 19.06
C LEU A 275 29.09 11.62 19.96
N GLY A 276 28.87 11.81 21.27
CA GLY A 276 29.75 11.38 22.35
C GLY A 276 29.56 9.92 22.76
N GLU A 277 29.89 9.60 24.01
CA GLU A 277 29.76 8.24 24.58
C GLU A 277 28.32 7.93 25.00
N MET A 278 27.77 6.81 24.53
CA MET A 278 26.38 6.39 24.82
C MET A 278 26.29 4.88 25.11
N PRO A 279 26.88 4.39 26.22
CA PRO A 279 27.10 2.96 26.43
C PRO A 279 25.81 2.12 26.48
N ALA A 280 24.69 2.70 26.94
CA ALA A 280 23.38 2.03 27.03
C ALA A 280 22.54 2.12 25.73
N LEU A 281 23.08 2.69 24.65
CA LEU A 281 22.31 2.96 23.43
C LEU A 281 21.90 1.66 22.74
N GLN A 282 20.58 1.46 22.63
CA GLN A 282 19.99 0.28 22.00
C GLN A 282 19.44 0.57 20.61
N THR A 283 18.94 1.78 20.38
CA THR A 283 18.34 2.19 19.11
C THR A 283 18.96 3.50 18.62
N LEU A 284 19.58 3.44 17.45
CA LEU A 284 20.08 4.61 16.74
C LEU A 284 19.32 4.77 15.42
N SER A 285 18.69 5.93 15.25
CA SER A 285 17.99 6.32 14.03
C SER A 285 18.54 7.65 13.54
N LEU A 286 19.20 7.62 12.38
CA LEU A 286 19.69 8.82 11.71
C LEU A 286 18.96 8.93 10.36
N SER A 287 18.25 10.04 10.15
CA SER A 287 17.61 10.31 8.86
C SER A 287 17.84 11.73 8.37
N ASP A 288 17.95 11.91 7.05
CA ASP A 288 18.06 13.21 6.39
C ASP A 288 19.17 14.09 7.02
N SER A 289 20.26 13.46 7.43
CA SER A 289 21.36 14.10 8.14
C SER A 289 22.55 14.19 7.19
N ALA A 290 23.24 15.33 7.16
CA ALA A 290 24.43 15.55 6.33
C ALA A 290 25.66 14.74 6.79
N LEU A 291 25.45 13.64 7.54
CA LEU A 291 26.50 12.83 8.14
C LEU A 291 27.31 12.13 7.05
N LYS A 292 28.55 12.58 6.86
CA LYS A 292 29.47 12.02 5.86
C LYS A 292 30.28 10.84 6.38
N ASN A 293 30.59 10.82 7.66
CA ASN A 293 31.44 9.82 8.30
C ASN A 293 30.75 9.21 9.52
N TRP A 294 31.06 7.95 9.82
CA TRP A 294 30.54 7.31 11.02
C TRP A 294 31.19 7.89 12.29
N PRO A 295 30.41 8.22 13.33
CA PRO A 295 30.94 8.66 14.63
C PRO A 295 31.57 7.48 15.40
N GLU A 296 32.90 7.36 15.36
CA GLU A 296 33.64 6.19 15.92
C GLU A 296 33.33 5.89 17.39
N LYS A 297 33.02 6.90 18.22
CA LYS A 297 32.64 6.70 19.62
C LYS A 297 31.41 5.81 19.80
N LEU A 298 30.51 5.74 18.81
CA LEU A 298 29.34 4.85 18.86
C LEU A 298 29.69 3.37 18.70
N LEU A 299 30.91 3.03 18.28
CA LEU A 299 31.38 1.64 18.25
C LEU A 299 31.57 1.06 19.65
N GLN A 300 31.68 1.92 20.67
CA GLN A 300 31.76 1.50 22.07
C GLN A 300 30.39 1.09 22.63
N CYS A 301 29.29 1.38 21.93
CA CYS A 301 27.93 0.96 22.31
C CYS A 301 27.78 -0.56 22.12
N SER A 302 28.14 -1.35 23.13
CA SER A 302 28.02 -2.82 23.10
C SER A 302 26.58 -3.30 22.95
N ASP A 303 25.61 -2.46 23.32
CA ASP A 303 24.20 -2.83 23.43
C ASP A 303 23.36 -2.33 22.24
N LEU A 304 24.00 -1.86 21.16
CA LEU A 304 23.26 -1.39 19.98
C LEU A 304 22.54 -2.57 19.30
N ILE A 305 21.21 -2.58 19.40
CA ILE A 305 20.33 -3.64 18.91
C ILE A 305 19.74 -3.26 17.54
N ARG A 306 19.34 -2.00 17.36
CA ARG A 306 18.64 -1.50 16.18
C ARG A 306 19.38 -0.33 15.55
N LEU A 307 19.75 -0.47 14.29
CA LEU A 307 20.37 0.58 13.50
C LEU A 307 19.48 0.94 12.32
N ARG A 308 19.05 2.21 12.24
CA ARG A 308 18.29 2.76 11.12
C ARG A 308 19.02 3.95 10.54
N LEU A 309 19.37 3.85 9.26
CA LEU A 309 20.03 4.91 8.51
C LEU A 309 19.22 5.21 7.27
N LYS A 310 18.86 6.48 7.07
CA LYS A 310 18.06 6.91 5.93
C LYS A 310 18.59 8.23 5.36
N ASN A 311 18.86 8.29 4.06
CA ASN A 311 19.21 9.56 3.39
C ASN A 311 20.34 10.32 4.11
N CYS A 312 21.45 9.61 4.36
CA CYS A 312 22.70 10.17 4.87
C CYS A 312 23.77 10.12 3.79
N GLU A 313 24.85 10.88 3.95
CA GLU A 313 25.97 10.94 2.99
C GLU A 313 27.07 9.89 3.26
N LEU A 314 26.73 8.84 4.04
CA LEU A 314 27.65 7.77 4.42
C LEU A 314 27.99 6.86 3.22
N LYS A 315 29.26 6.87 2.80
CA LYS A 315 29.78 5.99 1.74
C LYS A 315 30.18 4.59 2.22
N SER A 316 30.43 4.45 3.52
CA SER A 316 30.81 3.19 4.16
C SER A 316 30.29 3.13 5.59
N LEU A 317 30.17 1.91 6.13
CA LEU A 317 29.86 1.64 7.53
C LEU A 317 31.10 1.03 8.21
N PRO A 318 31.29 1.27 9.53
CA PRO A 318 32.44 0.76 10.26
C PRO A 318 32.31 -0.74 10.55
N ASN A 319 33.44 -1.36 10.85
CA ASN A 319 33.50 -2.66 11.54
C ASN A 319 33.25 -2.47 13.06
N GLY A 320 32.96 -3.56 13.77
CA GLY A 320 32.97 -3.61 15.25
C GLY A 320 31.59 -3.66 15.91
N PHE A 321 30.50 -3.83 15.16
CA PHE A 321 29.18 -4.04 15.74
C PHE A 321 29.08 -5.40 16.45
N LYS A 322 28.55 -5.44 17.68
CA LYS A 322 28.51 -6.68 18.49
C LYS A 322 27.11 -7.27 18.67
N SER A 323 26.11 -6.43 18.91
CA SER A 323 24.78 -6.87 19.38
C SER A 323 23.64 -6.60 18.41
N LEU A 324 23.94 -6.17 17.18
CA LEU A 324 22.93 -5.80 16.19
C LEU A 324 21.96 -6.98 15.94
N ARG A 325 20.67 -6.68 16.06
CA ARG A 325 19.57 -7.61 15.74
C ARG A 325 18.80 -7.16 14.51
N GLU A 326 18.68 -5.86 14.30
CA GLU A 326 17.94 -5.30 13.17
C GLU A 326 18.73 -4.15 12.54
N VAL A 327 18.93 -4.24 11.22
CA VAL A 327 19.55 -3.17 10.44
C VAL A 327 18.61 -2.79 9.31
N ASN A 328 18.31 -1.50 9.20
CA ASN A 328 17.60 -0.94 8.06
C ASN A 328 18.40 0.23 7.47
N ILE A 329 18.79 0.09 6.21
CA ILE A 329 19.56 1.08 5.46
C ILE A 329 18.75 1.47 4.24
N GLU A 330 18.50 2.76 4.09
CA GLU A 330 17.68 3.32 3.02
C GLU A 330 18.35 4.55 2.41
N HIS A 331 18.40 4.66 1.08
CA HIS A 331 18.90 5.87 0.42
C HIS A 331 20.31 6.31 0.85
N LEU A 332 21.27 5.38 0.95
CA LEU A 332 22.68 5.71 1.21
C LEU A 332 23.54 5.51 -0.04
N PRO A 333 24.55 6.35 -0.30
CA PRO A 333 25.56 6.14 -1.34
C PRO A 333 26.60 5.09 -0.92
N LEU A 334 26.14 3.98 -0.33
CA LEU A 334 26.98 2.94 0.24
C LEU A 334 27.62 2.11 -0.89
N GLU A 335 28.95 2.08 -0.94
CA GLU A 335 29.66 1.32 -1.97
C GLU A 335 29.88 -0.15 -1.55
N HIS A 336 30.18 -0.38 -0.27
CA HIS A 336 30.51 -1.69 0.30
C HIS A 336 29.99 -1.83 1.74
N PHE A 337 29.74 -3.07 2.17
CA PHE A 337 29.51 -3.41 3.57
C PHE A 337 30.80 -3.81 4.29
N PRO A 338 30.88 -3.58 5.62
CA PRO A 338 31.93 -4.13 6.47
C PRO A 338 32.02 -5.66 6.40
N THR A 339 33.23 -6.20 6.56
CA THR A 339 33.53 -7.63 6.36
C THR A 339 33.16 -8.51 7.54
N ASP A 340 33.09 -7.95 8.75
CA ASP A 340 32.80 -8.68 9.98
C ASP A 340 31.30 -8.97 10.20
N TRP A 341 30.43 -8.49 9.31
CA TRP A 341 28.98 -8.78 9.37
C TRP A 341 28.63 -10.26 9.22
N GLN A 342 29.55 -11.05 8.68
CA GLN A 342 29.47 -12.50 8.66
C GLN A 342 29.46 -13.12 10.07
N GLU A 343 29.92 -12.39 11.10
CA GLU A 343 30.05 -12.86 12.49
C GLU A 343 28.90 -12.38 13.40
N LEU A 344 27.95 -11.59 12.87
CA LEU A 344 26.82 -11.06 13.64
C LEU A 344 25.79 -12.16 13.98
N SER A 345 26.04 -12.88 15.06
CA SER A 345 25.24 -14.03 15.49
C SER A 345 23.85 -13.66 16.04
N HIS A 346 23.68 -12.43 16.53
CA HIS A 346 22.40 -11.92 17.03
C HIS A 346 21.52 -11.29 15.95
N LEU A 347 22.06 -11.08 14.74
CA LEU A 347 21.34 -10.44 13.63
C LEU A 347 20.12 -11.28 13.25
N LYS A 348 18.95 -10.65 13.21
CA LYS A 348 17.66 -11.27 12.89
C LYS A 348 17.10 -10.79 11.56
N LYS A 349 17.20 -9.49 11.30
CA LYS A 349 16.61 -8.85 10.12
C LYS A 349 17.57 -7.85 9.49
N VAL A 350 17.71 -7.92 8.17
CA VAL A 350 18.46 -6.95 7.36
C VAL A 350 17.56 -6.41 6.25
N GLY A 351 17.38 -5.09 6.24
CA GLY A 351 16.72 -4.35 5.17
C GLY A 351 17.71 -3.41 4.50
N ILE A 352 17.87 -3.52 3.18
CA ILE A 352 18.71 -2.63 2.37
C ILE A 352 17.87 -2.14 1.20
N GLN A 353 17.64 -0.83 1.14
CA GLN A 353 16.73 -0.23 0.18
C GLN A 353 17.36 0.97 -0.52
N ASP A 354 17.14 1.05 -1.83
CA ASP A 354 17.38 2.22 -2.65
C ASP A 354 18.82 2.78 -2.46
N CYS A 355 19.81 1.89 -2.42
CA CYS A 355 21.25 2.20 -2.33
C CYS A 355 21.88 2.06 -3.73
N PRO A 356 22.02 3.16 -4.49
CA PRO A 356 22.28 3.10 -5.94
C PRO A 356 23.70 2.62 -6.29
N ASP A 357 24.67 2.86 -5.40
CA ASP A 357 26.09 2.58 -5.65
C ASP A 357 26.54 1.21 -5.12
N LEU A 358 25.63 0.46 -4.49
CA LEU A 358 25.95 -0.78 -3.80
C LEU A 358 26.15 -1.93 -4.77
N LYS A 359 27.41 -2.36 -4.92
CA LYS A 359 27.80 -3.42 -5.87
C LYS A 359 27.79 -4.83 -5.26
N GLN A 360 27.96 -4.94 -3.95
CA GLN A 360 28.12 -6.21 -3.25
C GLN A 360 27.35 -6.22 -1.93
N LEU A 361 26.82 -7.39 -1.58
CA LEU A 361 26.08 -7.62 -0.35
C LEU A 361 26.95 -8.36 0.68
N PRO A 362 26.66 -8.22 1.99
CA PRO A 362 27.36 -8.97 3.02
C PRO A 362 27.19 -10.48 2.86
N ALA A 363 28.30 -11.20 2.97
CA ALA A 363 28.37 -12.65 2.84
C ALA A 363 27.93 -13.34 4.15
N PHE A 364 26.62 -13.38 4.40
CA PHE A 364 26.08 -14.10 5.55
C PHE A 364 26.26 -15.62 5.42
N GLY A 365 26.40 -16.31 6.54
CA GLY A 365 26.65 -17.74 6.59
C GLY A 365 26.25 -18.42 7.90
N ARG A 366 27.06 -19.40 8.34
CA ARG A 366 26.74 -20.26 9.50
C ARG A 366 26.66 -19.48 10.82
N GLU A 367 27.54 -18.50 11.00
CA GLU A 367 27.62 -17.73 12.24
C GLU A 367 26.44 -16.79 12.44
N ASN A 368 25.73 -16.39 11.36
CA ASN A 368 24.48 -15.62 11.41
C ASN A 368 23.29 -16.50 11.84
N SER A 369 23.42 -17.14 13.00
CA SER A 369 22.57 -18.22 13.50
C SER A 369 21.13 -17.80 13.83
N ASN A 370 20.84 -16.50 13.89
CA ASN A 370 19.52 -15.95 14.15
C ASN A 370 18.90 -15.17 12.97
N LEU A 371 19.63 -15.04 11.85
CA LEU A 371 19.17 -14.27 10.69
C LEU A 371 17.99 -15.01 10.06
N ASN A 372 16.83 -14.35 10.04
CA ASN A 372 15.57 -14.94 9.58
C ASN A 372 14.98 -14.25 8.34
N THR A 373 15.26 -12.96 8.17
CA THR A 373 14.64 -12.14 7.11
C THR A 373 15.68 -11.26 6.43
N ILE A 374 15.73 -11.31 5.11
CA ILE A 374 16.47 -10.38 4.25
C ILE A 374 15.50 -9.69 3.31
N GLU A 375 15.51 -8.36 3.30
CA GLU A 375 14.72 -7.51 2.42
C GLU A 375 15.66 -6.62 1.60
N LEU A 376 15.66 -6.81 0.28
CA LEU A 376 16.42 -6.00 -0.67
C LEU A 376 15.48 -5.27 -1.61
N LYS A 377 15.72 -3.98 -1.80
CA LYS A 377 14.93 -3.17 -2.72
C LYS A 377 15.78 -2.16 -3.47
N GLY A 378 15.57 -2.02 -4.78
CA GLY A 378 16.11 -0.88 -5.54
C GLY A 378 17.63 -0.80 -5.51
N LEU A 379 18.32 -1.89 -5.87
CA LEU A 379 19.79 -1.94 -5.97
C LEU A 379 20.17 -2.10 -7.45
N PRO A 380 20.23 -0.99 -8.22
CA PRO A 380 20.29 -1.03 -9.69
C PRO A 380 21.62 -1.57 -10.23
N VAL A 381 22.73 -1.42 -9.50
CA VAL A 381 24.06 -1.89 -9.94
C VAL A 381 24.44 -3.27 -9.41
N LEU A 382 23.59 -3.88 -8.57
CA LEU A 382 23.83 -5.21 -7.99
C LEU A 382 23.58 -6.29 -9.05
N LYS A 383 24.64 -7.04 -9.41
CA LYS A 383 24.57 -8.08 -10.46
C LYS A 383 24.28 -9.49 -9.94
N GLU A 384 24.72 -9.79 -8.72
CA GLU A 384 24.74 -11.14 -8.16
C GLU A 384 24.23 -11.17 -6.72
N LEU A 385 23.60 -12.29 -6.36
CA LEU A 385 23.13 -12.57 -5.00
C LEU A 385 24.10 -13.54 -4.31
N PRO A 386 24.38 -13.39 -2.99
CA PRO A 386 25.34 -14.25 -2.32
C PRO A 386 24.90 -15.72 -2.24
N GLU A 387 25.75 -16.62 -2.74
CA GLU A 387 25.55 -18.07 -2.55
C GLU A 387 25.71 -18.49 -1.08
N SER A 388 26.51 -17.73 -0.31
CA SER A 388 26.82 -18.07 1.09
C SER A 388 25.59 -18.11 1.99
N TRP A 389 24.53 -17.38 1.65
CA TRP A 389 23.27 -17.35 2.40
C TRP A 389 22.61 -18.73 2.48
N ALA A 390 22.97 -19.65 1.57
CA ALA A 390 22.57 -21.05 1.64
C ALA A 390 22.95 -21.73 2.97
N LYS A 391 23.99 -21.21 3.65
CA LYS A 391 24.52 -21.73 4.91
C LYS A 391 23.85 -21.12 6.16
N CYS A 392 22.94 -20.16 6.02
CA CYS A 392 22.24 -19.54 7.14
C CYS A 392 21.20 -20.51 7.73
N PRO A 393 21.31 -20.93 9.01
CA PRO A 393 20.50 -22.01 9.55
C PRO A 393 19.03 -21.61 9.80
N LYS A 394 18.73 -20.34 10.00
CA LYS A 394 17.38 -19.85 10.33
C LYS A 394 16.79 -18.88 9.30
N LEU A 395 17.42 -18.69 8.15
CA LEU A 395 16.93 -17.76 7.12
C LEU A 395 15.66 -18.34 6.49
N THR A 396 14.51 -17.74 6.82
CA THR A 396 13.17 -18.22 6.43
C THR A 396 12.59 -17.44 5.28
N GLU A 397 12.86 -16.14 5.19
CA GLU A 397 12.24 -15.23 4.22
C GLU A 397 13.28 -14.36 3.51
N ILE A 398 13.19 -14.34 2.17
CA ILE A 398 13.95 -13.43 1.31
C ILE A 398 12.97 -12.66 0.44
N THR A 399 13.04 -11.33 0.48
CA THR A 399 12.26 -10.45 -0.39
C THR A 399 13.20 -9.65 -1.28
N LEU A 400 13.03 -9.79 -2.60
CA LEU A 400 13.77 -9.06 -3.62
C LEU A 400 12.79 -8.17 -4.39
N THR A 401 13.03 -6.87 -4.40
CA THR A 401 12.16 -5.90 -5.09
C THR A 401 12.97 -4.96 -5.98
N LYS A 402 12.60 -4.74 -7.24
CA LYS A 402 13.29 -3.76 -8.12
C LYS A 402 14.80 -4.01 -8.21
N LEU A 403 15.20 -5.26 -8.49
CA LEU A 403 16.59 -5.67 -8.63
C LEU A 403 16.90 -6.11 -10.06
N GLN A 404 18.15 -5.94 -10.49
CA GLN A 404 18.65 -6.36 -11.80
C GLN A 404 19.77 -7.41 -11.65
N VAL A 405 19.41 -8.59 -11.13
CA VAL A 405 20.36 -9.67 -10.86
C VAL A 405 20.30 -10.74 -11.95
N GLN A 406 21.40 -11.42 -12.25
CA GLN A 406 21.42 -12.37 -13.38
C GLN A 406 20.49 -13.57 -13.15
N GLN A 407 20.58 -14.20 -11.98
CA GLN A 407 19.83 -15.41 -11.64
C GLN A 407 19.70 -15.56 -10.12
N LEU A 408 18.80 -16.43 -9.68
CA LEU A 408 18.74 -16.88 -8.29
C LEU A 408 19.81 -17.96 -8.02
N PRO A 409 20.52 -17.93 -6.89
CA PRO A 409 21.52 -18.94 -6.58
C PRO A 409 20.91 -20.34 -6.42
N LEU A 410 21.38 -21.32 -7.20
CA LEU A 410 20.96 -22.73 -7.08
C LEU A 410 21.21 -23.30 -5.67
N SER A 411 22.22 -22.79 -4.97
CA SER A 411 22.53 -23.16 -3.59
C SER A 411 21.38 -22.87 -2.62
N TRP A 412 20.48 -21.94 -2.93
CA TRP A 412 19.32 -21.62 -2.09
C TRP A 412 18.31 -22.78 -1.99
N LEU A 413 18.30 -23.69 -2.97
CA LEU A 413 17.51 -24.93 -2.91
C LEU A 413 17.94 -25.86 -1.77
N LYS A 414 19.14 -25.67 -1.21
CA LYS A 414 19.66 -26.44 -0.08
C LYS A 414 19.51 -25.72 1.26
N MET A 415 18.86 -24.55 1.29
CA MET A 415 18.66 -23.79 2.53
C MET A 415 17.77 -24.57 3.50
N PRO A 416 18.21 -24.81 4.75
CA PRO A 416 17.51 -25.72 5.66
C PRO A 416 16.14 -25.18 6.12
N SER A 417 16.01 -23.85 6.26
CA SER A 417 14.84 -23.21 6.87
C SER A 417 14.09 -22.28 5.93
N LEU A 418 14.52 -22.14 4.67
CA LEU A 418 13.86 -21.21 3.73
C LEU A 418 12.43 -21.68 3.47
N LYS A 419 11.48 -20.75 3.68
CA LYS A 419 10.04 -21.00 3.51
C LYS A 419 9.43 -20.12 2.44
N LYS A 420 9.98 -18.93 2.23
CA LYS A 420 9.37 -17.93 1.36
C LYS A 420 10.41 -17.11 0.62
N VAL A 421 10.25 -17.03 -0.69
CA VAL A 421 11.01 -16.12 -1.56
C VAL A 421 10.02 -15.27 -2.34
N LEU A 422 10.06 -13.96 -2.12
CA LEU A 422 9.20 -12.99 -2.78
C LEU A 422 10.02 -12.20 -3.79
N LEU A 423 9.63 -12.28 -5.06
CA LEU A 423 10.24 -11.55 -6.18
C LEU A 423 9.22 -10.55 -6.71
N LYS A 424 9.57 -9.27 -6.68
CA LYS A 424 8.69 -8.20 -7.18
C LYS A 424 9.44 -7.24 -8.08
N GLU A 425 9.03 -7.10 -9.34
CA GLU A 425 9.71 -6.21 -10.29
C GLU A 425 11.21 -6.55 -10.37
N VAL A 426 11.53 -7.85 -10.47
CA VAL A 426 12.92 -8.33 -10.53
C VAL A 426 13.24 -8.70 -11.96
N SER A 427 14.33 -8.13 -12.49
CA SER A 427 14.89 -8.53 -13.76
C SER A 427 15.84 -9.69 -13.52
N LEU A 428 15.53 -10.86 -14.10
CA LEU A 428 16.36 -12.06 -14.13
C LEU A 428 16.61 -12.42 -15.60
N GLN A 429 17.78 -12.96 -15.93
CA GLN A 429 18.01 -13.55 -17.25
C GLN A 429 17.18 -14.83 -17.42
N PHE A 430 17.14 -15.67 -16.38
CA PHE A 430 16.29 -16.84 -16.30
C PHE A 430 16.07 -17.26 -14.84
N ILE A 431 15.08 -18.12 -14.61
CA ILE A 431 14.87 -18.81 -13.34
C ILE A 431 15.32 -20.26 -13.51
N PRO A 432 16.20 -20.80 -12.65
CA PRO A 432 16.57 -22.21 -12.75
C PRO A 432 15.35 -23.09 -12.50
N LYS A 433 15.09 -24.04 -13.42
CA LYS A 433 13.92 -24.93 -13.38
C LYS A 433 13.78 -25.72 -12.09
N GLU A 434 14.88 -26.01 -11.41
CA GLU A 434 14.93 -26.77 -10.16
C GLU A 434 14.18 -26.06 -9.01
N PHE A 435 13.99 -24.73 -9.09
CA PHE A 435 13.21 -23.97 -8.12
C PHE A 435 11.75 -24.41 -8.03
N ILE A 436 11.18 -24.96 -9.11
CA ILE A 436 9.81 -25.46 -9.12
C ILE A 436 9.65 -26.77 -8.35
N VAL A 437 10.71 -27.57 -8.24
CA VAL A 437 10.68 -28.90 -7.62
C VAL A 437 10.50 -28.77 -6.10
N GLU A 438 11.16 -27.76 -5.52
CA GLU A 438 11.12 -27.45 -4.09
C GLU A 438 9.92 -26.59 -3.68
N SER A 439 8.92 -26.39 -4.56
CA SER A 439 7.77 -25.52 -4.29
C SER A 439 6.88 -25.98 -3.11
N ASP A 440 6.98 -27.26 -2.74
CA ASP A 440 6.30 -27.80 -1.57
C ASP A 440 6.94 -27.34 -0.26
N ARG A 441 8.23 -26.98 -0.30
CA ARG A 441 9.03 -26.56 0.86
C ARG A 441 9.22 -25.04 0.88
N ILE A 442 9.44 -24.44 -0.28
CA ILE A 442 9.67 -23.00 -0.46
C ILE A 442 8.53 -22.41 -1.28
N SER A 443 7.78 -21.49 -0.68
CA SER A 443 6.78 -20.69 -1.40
C SER A 443 7.47 -19.57 -2.17
N TYR A 444 7.48 -19.69 -3.49
CA TYR A 444 7.89 -18.63 -4.39
C TYR A 444 6.67 -17.81 -4.80
N ARG A 445 6.79 -16.48 -4.70
CA ARG A 445 5.79 -15.56 -5.27
C ARG A 445 6.46 -14.61 -6.23
N PHE A 446 5.97 -14.62 -7.46
CA PHE A 446 6.47 -13.83 -8.57
C PHE A 446 5.45 -12.74 -8.87
N TYR A 447 5.90 -11.49 -8.83
CA TYR A 447 5.10 -10.33 -9.21
C TYR A 447 5.92 -9.53 -10.21
N LYS A 448 5.61 -9.62 -11.51
CA LYS A 448 6.35 -8.92 -12.56
C LYS A 448 7.84 -9.29 -12.57
N VAL A 449 8.18 -10.43 -13.17
CA VAL A 449 9.55 -10.91 -13.34
C VAL A 449 9.85 -11.04 -14.83
N ASP A 450 10.85 -10.30 -15.33
CA ASP A 450 11.02 -10.06 -16.78
C ASP A 450 11.17 -11.33 -17.63
N CYS A 451 11.75 -12.41 -17.08
CA CYS A 451 11.90 -13.68 -17.80
C CYS A 451 10.62 -14.55 -17.81
N ILE A 452 9.54 -14.12 -17.15
CA ILE A 452 8.24 -14.78 -17.11
C ILE A 452 7.22 -13.91 -17.89
N PRO A 453 6.58 -14.43 -18.94
CA PRO A 453 5.45 -13.75 -19.57
C PRO A 453 4.30 -13.49 -18.59
N GLU A 454 3.74 -12.27 -18.61
CA GLU A 454 2.68 -11.83 -17.67
C GLU A 454 1.48 -12.79 -17.61
N GLN A 455 1.11 -13.39 -18.75
CA GLN A 455 0.01 -14.36 -18.86
C GLN A 455 0.21 -15.63 -18.02
N TYR A 456 1.44 -15.93 -17.59
CA TYR A 456 1.74 -17.10 -16.76
C TYR A 456 1.95 -16.76 -15.27
N GLU A 457 1.92 -15.48 -14.88
CA GLU A 457 2.18 -15.10 -13.49
C GLU A 457 1.15 -15.69 -12.51
N SER A 458 -0.14 -15.66 -12.86
CA SER A 458 -1.20 -16.20 -12.01
C SER A 458 -1.00 -17.69 -11.76
N ILE A 459 -0.81 -18.47 -12.81
CA ILE A 459 -0.64 -19.91 -12.69
C ILE A 459 0.65 -20.28 -11.96
N ILE A 460 1.75 -19.55 -12.18
CA ILE A 460 3.04 -19.79 -11.52
C ILE A 460 2.89 -19.63 -10.01
N ASN A 461 2.17 -18.59 -9.56
CA ASN A 461 1.89 -18.36 -8.15
C ASN A 461 0.99 -19.44 -7.53
N ASP A 462 0.14 -20.08 -8.33
CA ASP A 462 -0.76 -21.16 -7.91
C ASP A 462 -0.14 -22.56 -8.00
N LEU A 463 1.05 -22.72 -8.59
CA LEU A 463 1.73 -24.01 -8.79
C LEU A 463 1.83 -24.86 -7.51
N PRO A 464 2.22 -24.32 -6.33
CA PRO A 464 2.28 -25.13 -5.12
C PRO A 464 0.93 -25.76 -4.76
N GLY A 465 -0.17 -24.99 -4.91
CA GLY A 465 -1.52 -25.49 -4.69
C GLY A 465 -1.95 -26.53 -5.72
N ILE A 466 -1.54 -26.34 -6.98
CA ILE A 466 -1.83 -27.27 -8.06
C ILE A 466 -1.08 -28.58 -7.89
N PHE A 467 0.22 -28.53 -7.59
CA PHE A 467 1.05 -29.70 -7.36
C PHE A 467 0.57 -30.50 -6.15
N TYR A 468 0.17 -29.81 -5.08
CA TYR A 468 -0.44 -30.45 -3.92
C TYR A 468 -1.76 -31.15 -4.26
N ARG A 469 -2.68 -30.46 -4.97
CA ARG A 469 -4.01 -30.98 -5.28
C ARG A 469 -3.98 -32.13 -6.29
N ASP A 470 -3.18 -32.01 -7.33
CA ASP A 470 -3.12 -32.94 -8.45
C ASP A 470 -2.06 -34.04 -8.24
N LYS A 471 -1.23 -33.93 -7.19
CA LYS A 471 -0.21 -34.91 -6.74
C LYS A 471 0.83 -35.26 -7.82
N TYR A 472 1.35 -34.25 -8.51
CA TYR A 472 2.37 -34.44 -9.54
C TYR A 472 3.70 -34.96 -8.96
N SER A 473 4.33 -35.89 -9.69
CA SER A 473 5.69 -36.40 -9.42
C SER A 473 6.75 -35.30 -9.49
N ALA A 474 7.94 -35.56 -8.93
CA ALA A 474 9.06 -34.59 -9.00
C ALA A 474 9.48 -34.35 -10.46
N GLU A 475 9.44 -35.40 -11.29
CA GLU A 475 9.69 -35.36 -12.72
C GLU A 475 8.64 -34.52 -13.47
N ALA A 476 7.35 -34.65 -13.10
CA ALA A 476 6.29 -33.83 -13.69
C ALA A 476 6.42 -32.36 -13.31
N ARG A 477 6.77 -32.06 -12.05
CA ARG A 477 7.07 -30.69 -11.63
C ARG A 477 8.27 -30.12 -12.37
N LEU A 478 9.34 -30.90 -12.50
CA LEU A 478 10.53 -30.51 -13.26
C LEU A 478 10.17 -30.24 -14.72
N ALA A 479 9.35 -31.10 -15.36
CA ALA A 479 8.86 -30.87 -16.71
C ALA A 479 8.05 -29.56 -16.83
N VAL A 480 7.21 -29.23 -15.85
CA VAL A 480 6.56 -27.91 -15.78
C VAL A 480 7.60 -26.78 -15.67
N GLY A 481 8.69 -26.97 -14.93
CA GLY A 481 9.80 -26.02 -14.83
C GLY A 481 10.49 -25.77 -16.18
N TYR A 482 10.77 -26.82 -16.94
CA TYR A 482 11.26 -26.72 -18.32
C TYR A 482 10.29 -25.93 -19.22
N LEU A 483 8.98 -26.16 -19.08
CA LEU A 483 7.97 -25.51 -19.89
C LEU A 483 7.79 -24.03 -19.53
N LEU A 484 7.89 -23.65 -18.25
CA LEU A 484 7.61 -22.30 -17.77
C LEU A 484 8.84 -21.41 -17.67
N PHE A 485 9.98 -21.94 -17.21
CA PHE A 485 11.14 -21.13 -16.80
C PHE A 485 12.37 -21.27 -17.71
N GLU A 486 12.49 -22.35 -18.48
CA GLU A 486 13.68 -22.60 -19.31
C GLU A 486 13.59 -21.96 -20.70
N MET A 487 13.95 -20.68 -20.74
CA MET A 487 13.99 -19.87 -21.97
C MET A 487 15.30 -19.98 -22.77
N ASP A 488 16.32 -20.68 -22.25
CA ASP A 488 17.53 -20.96 -23.03
C ASP A 488 17.21 -22.00 -24.12
N VAL A 489 17.29 -21.57 -25.38
CA VAL A 489 17.01 -22.39 -26.57
C VAL A 489 18.01 -23.53 -26.75
N SER A 490 19.17 -23.47 -26.07
CA SER A 490 20.25 -24.43 -26.22
C SER A 490 20.03 -25.75 -25.46
N GLN A 491 19.34 -25.71 -24.31
CA GLN A 491 19.08 -26.90 -23.51
C GLN A 491 17.78 -27.58 -23.96
N ARG A 492 17.80 -28.89 -24.21
CA ARG A 492 16.59 -29.65 -24.60
C ARG A 492 15.94 -30.24 -23.36
N LEU A 493 14.60 -30.32 -23.36
CA LEU A 493 13.88 -31.13 -22.38
C LEU A 493 14.36 -32.60 -22.53
N PRO A 494 14.94 -33.21 -21.47
CA PRO A 494 15.43 -34.58 -21.53
C PRO A 494 14.32 -35.58 -21.89
N GLN A 495 14.56 -36.50 -22.81
CA GLN A 495 13.51 -37.41 -23.30
C GLN A 495 12.84 -38.25 -22.22
N ASN A 496 13.59 -38.59 -21.16
CA ASN A 496 13.05 -39.27 -20.00
C ASN A 496 11.98 -38.47 -19.22
N LEU A 497 11.80 -37.18 -19.50
CA LEU A 497 10.71 -36.34 -18.97
C LEU A 497 9.46 -36.29 -19.87
N VAL A 498 9.48 -36.87 -21.08
CA VAL A 498 8.30 -36.95 -21.95
C VAL A 498 7.12 -37.66 -21.27
N PRO A 499 7.30 -38.79 -20.55
CA PRO A 499 6.23 -39.40 -19.76
C PRO A 499 5.66 -38.45 -18.70
N ALA A 500 6.52 -37.62 -18.10
CA ALA A 500 6.12 -36.63 -17.10
C ALA A 500 5.27 -35.50 -17.71
N CYS A 501 5.50 -35.12 -18.97
CA CYS A 501 4.60 -34.22 -19.71
C CYS A 501 3.21 -34.84 -19.94
N VAL A 502 3.14 -36.15 -20.21
CA VAL A 502 1.85 -36.87 -20.33
C VAL A 502 1.12 -36.91 -18.98
N GLU A 503 1.85 -37.03 -17.87
CA GLU A 503 1.29 -36.90 -16.52
C GLU A 503 0.62 -35.53 -16.32
N VAL A 504 1.32 -34.44 -16.66
CA VAL A 504 0.80 -33.05 -16.60
C VAL A 504 -0.46 -32.90 -17.45
N LEU A 505 -0.46 -33.42 -18.67
CA LEU A 505 -1.60 -33.38 -19.59
C LEU A 505 -2.84 -34.10 -19.04
N ASN A 506 -2.62 -35.16 -18.29
CA ASN A 506 -3.65 -36.00 -17.70
C ASN A 506 -4.17 -35.49 -16.35
N GLY A 507 -3.55 -34.44 -15.79
CA GLY A 507 -3.98 -33.80 -14.55
C GLY A 507 -5.33 -33.09 -14.62
N LYS A 508 -5.69 -32.30 -13.60
CA LYS A 508 -7.02 -31.68 -13.51
C LYS A 508 -7.01 -30.19 -13.83
N ASN A 509 -5.88 -29.51 -13.66
CA ASN A 509 -5.77 -28.08 -13.95
C ASN A 509 -5.85 -27.78 -15.47
N PRO A 510 -6.86 -27.04 -15.96
CA PRO A 510 -7.03 -26.76 -17.40
C PRO A 510 -6.00 -25.76 -17.95
N GLU A 511 -5.53 -24.84 -17.13
CA GLU A 511 -4.58 -23.79 -17.53
C GLU A 511 -3.17 -24.37 -17.74
N LEU A 512 -2.70 -25.27 -16.87
CA LEU A 512 -1.44 -26.00 -17.10
C LEU A 512 -1.49 -26.85 -18.37
N LYS A 513 -2.64 -27.45 -18.70
CA LYS A 513 -2.80 -28.20 -19.95
C LYS A 513 -2.71 -27.28 -21.16
N GLN A 514 -3.33 -26.12 -21.07
CA GLN A 514 -3.28 -25.11 -22.13
C GLN A 514 -1.83 -24.67 -22.38
N ILE A 515 -1.07 -24.40 -21.31
CA ILE A 515 0.36 -24.04 -21.39
C ILE A 515 1.18 -25.17 -22.02
N LEU A 516 0.94 -26.41 -21.59
CA LEU A 516 1.59 -27.57 -22.19
C LEU A 516 1.28 -27.66 -23.70
N PHE A 517 0.04 -27.41 -24.12
CA PHE A 517 -0.33 -27.40 -25.55
C PHE A 517 0.31 -26.27 -26.34
N GLU A 518 0.46 -25.08 -25.76
CA GLU A 518 1.13 -23.93 -26.38
C GLU A 518 2.65 -24.13 -26.48
N ARG A 519 3.24 -24.83 -25.50
CA ARG A 519 4.69 -25.04 -25.37
C ARG A 519 5.13 -26.46 -25.69
N LEU A 520 4.28 -27.22 -26.37
CA LEU A 520 4.51 -28.61 -26.72
C LEU A 520 5.72 -28.77 -27.64
N TYR A 521 6.03 -27.73 -28.43
CA TYR A 521 7.24 -27.63 -29.23
C TYR A 521 8.54 -27.77 -28.43
N ALA A 522 8.54 -27.53 -27.11
CA ALA A 522 9.70 -27.75 -26.24
C ALA A 522 10.15 -29.24 -26.21
N LEU A 523 9.24 -30.16 -26.54
CA LEU A 523 9.50 -31.60 -26.69
C LEU A 523 10.16 -31.94 -28.04
N ASN A 524 10.05 -31.05 -29.03
CA ASN A 524 10.41 -31.36 -30.41
C ASN A 524 11.91 -31.22 -30.66
N PRO A 525 12.46 -32.00 -31.61
CA PRO A 525 13.80 -31.75 -32.13
C PRO A 525 13.93 -30.29 -32.60
N LYS A 526 14.99 -29.61 -32.17
CA LYS A 526 15.26 -28.19 -32.47
C LYS A 526 14.22 -27.19 -31.93
N ARG A 527 13.33 -27.59 -31.02
CA ARG A 527 12.28 -26.74 -30.42
C ARG A 527 11.38 -26.04 -31.47
N GLN A 528 11.02 -26.75 -32.53
CA GLN A 528 10.20 -26.20 -33.62
C GLN A 528 8.72 -26.50 -33.44
N LYS A 529 7.88 -25.50 -33.76
CA LYS A 529 6.43 -25.63 -33.89
C LYS A 529 6.06 -26.32 -35.20
N LEU A 530 4.88 -26.92 -35.25
CA LEU A 530 4.29 -27.42 -36.50
C LEU A 530 4.15 -26.28 -37.51
N SER A 531 3.83 -25.07 -37.05
CA SER A 531 3.70 -23.87 -37.88
C SER A 531 5.00 -23.39 -38.53
N ASP A 532 6.16 -23.87 -38.06
CA ASP A 532 7.47 -23.53 -38.62
C ASP A 532 7.80 -24.37 -39.87
N LYS A 533 6.94 -25.33 -40.23
CA LYS A 533 7.08 -26.21 -41.39
C LYS A 533 6.07 -25.81 -42.46
N ASP A 534 6.45 -25.99 -43.72
CA ASP A 534 5.52 -25.80 -44.83
C ASP A 534 4.61 -27.01 -44.98
N VAL A 535 3.39 -26.82 -45.47
CA VAL A 535 2.42 -27.92 -45.69
C VAL A 535 3.02 -29.03 -46.57
N LYS A 536 3.93 -28.66 -47.49
CA LYS A 536 4.65 -29.61 -48.36
C LYS A 536 5.56 -30.56 -47.58
N ASP A 537 6.07 -30.16 -46.42
CA ASP A 537 6.94 -30.96 -45.56
C ASP A 537 6.20 -32.12 -44.89
N PHE A 538 4.86 -32.10 -44.92
CA PHE A 538 4.00 -33.13 -44.33
C PHE A 538 3.66 -34.26 -45.31
N ASN A 539 3.90 -34.06 -46.61
CA ASN A 539 3.53 -35.03 -47.64
C ASN A 539 4.23 -36.38 -47.43
N GLY A 540 3.43 -37.44 -47.28
CA GLY A 540 3.94 -38.80 -47.06
C GLY A 540 4.45 -39.06 -45.64
N LYS A 541 4.34 -38.08 -44.72
CA LYS A 541 4.65 -38.25 -43.29
C LYS A 541 3.47 -38.83 -42.53
N THR A 542 3.78 -39.67 -41.55
CA THR A 542 2.77 -40.37 -40.76
C THR A 542 2.35 -39.56 -39.54
N VAL A 543 1.04 -39.52 -39.25
CA VAL A 543 0.50 -38.84 -38.07
C VAL A 543 -0.43 -39.75 -37.26
N ALA A 544 -0.28 -39.76 -35.94
CA ALA A 544 -1.19 -40.44 -35.02
C ALA A 544 -1.77 -39.47 -33.99
N ILE A 545 -2.99 -39.76 -33.53
CA ILE A 545 -3.66 -38.98 -32.49
C ILE A 545 -3.57 -39.73 -31.16
N ALA A 546 -3.00 -39.08 -30.15
CA ALA A 546 -2.89 -39.60 -28.80
C ALA A 546 -3.81 -38.84 -27.85
N GLY A 547 -4.98 -39.42 -27.55
CA GLY A 547 -5.95 -38.87 -26.60
C GLY A 547 -7.33 -38.62 -27.19
N THR A 548 -8.10 -37.78 -26.50
CA THR A 548 -9.46 -37.36 -26.83
C THR A 548 -9.49 -35.89 -27.21
N SER A 549 -10.04 -35.58 -28.38
CA SER A 549 -10.22 -34.23 -28.89
C SER A 549 -11.63 -33.68 -28.59
N LYS A 550 -11.79 -32.35 -28.70
CA LYS A 550 -13.10 -31.67 -28.65
C LYS A 550 -13.91 -31.83 -29.95
N ASN A 551 -13.24 -31.93 -31.10
CA ASN A 551 -13.86 -32.15 -32.40
C ASN A 551 -14.08 -33.63 -32.67
N SER A 552 -14.92 -33.95 -33.66
CA SER A 552 -15.09 -35.33 -34.07
C SER A 552 -13.79 -35.86 -34.70
N LYS A 553 -13.41 -37.11 -34.39
CA LYS A 553 -12.21 -37.74 -34.97
C LYS A 553 -12.23 -37.73 -36.51
N THR A 554 -13.41 -37.76 -37.10
CA THR A 554 -13.60 -37.70 -38.56
C THR A 554 -13.15 -36.35 -39.12
N GLN A 555 -13.61 -35.25 -38.53
CA GLN A 555 -13.23 -33.89 -38.96
C GLN A 555 -11.73 -33.65 -38.85
N ILE A 556 -11.12 -34.07 -37.74
CA ILE A 556 -9.67 -33.91 -37.53
C ILE A 556 -8.88 -34.74 -38.54
N LYS A 557 -9.35 -35.96 -38.84
CA LYS A 557 -8.70 -36.82 -39.82
C LYS A 557 -8.74 -36.17 -41.21
N GLU A 558 -9.90 -35.69 -41.64
CA GLU A 558 -10.05 -34.98 -42.93
C GLU A 558 -9.13 -33.77 -43.01
N HIS A 559 -9.05 -33.00 -41.92
CA HIS A 559 -8.18 -31.84 -41.78
C HIS A 559 -6.70 -32.18 -41.89
N LEU A 560 -6.21 -33.17 -41.14
CA LEU A 560 -4.81 -33.62 -41.18
C LEU A 560 -4.44 -34.17 -42.56
N GLN A 561 -5.35 -34.91 -43.20
CA GLN A 561 -5.15 -35.43 -44.56
C GLN A 561 -5.12 -34.31 -45.60
N ALA A 562 -5.94 -33.27 -45.45
CA ALA A 562 -5.91 -32.08 -46.31
C ALA A 562 -4.58 -31.32 -46.23
N MET A 563 -3.84 -31.45 -45.12
CA MET A 563 -2.49 -30.91 -44.96
C MET A 563 -1.38 -31.84 -45.47
N GLY A 564 -1.71 -33.00 -46.06
CA GLY A 564 -0.73 -33.92 -46.67
C GLY A 564 -0.27 -35.09 -45.80
N PHE A 565 -0.76 -35.21 -44.55
CA PHE A 565 -0.39 -36.31 -43.67
C PHE A 565 -1.04 -37.65 -44.02
N THR A 566 -0.33 -38.75 -43.76
CA THR A 566 -0.86 -40.12 -43.75
C THR A 566 -1.30 -40.52 -42.33
N TYR A 567 -2.61 -40.60 -42.10
CA TYR A 567 -3.18 -40.91 -40.78
C TYR A 567 -2.98 -42.38 -40.35
N GLN A 568 -2.51 -42.58 -39.11
CA GLN A 568 -2.39 -43.88 -38.43
C GLN A 568 -3.36 -43.99 -37.24
N THR A 569 -3.95 -45.16 -37.05
CA THR A 569 -4.95 -45.41 -35.98
C THR A 569 -4.35 -45.62 -34.59
N LYS A 570 -3.04 -45.92 -34.49
CA LYS A 570 -2.29 -46.11 -33.25
C LYS A 570 -0.92 -45.45 -33.37
N VAL A 571 -0.40 -44.96 -32.25
CA VAL A 571 0.99 -44.49 -32.13
C VAL A 571 1.92 -45.71 -32.18
N LYS A 572 2.92 -45.69 -33.07
CA LYS A 572 3.91 -46.75 -33.30
C LYS A 572 5.33 -46.17 -33.28
N LYS A 573 6.34 -47.02 -33.12
CA LYS A 573 7.76 -46.61 -33.09
C LYS A 573 8.20 -45.80 -34.33
N ASP A 574 7.59 -46.04 -35.48
CA ASP A 574 7.89 -45.38 -36.77
C ASP A 574 7.00 -44.16 -37.06
N THR A 575 6.13 -43.74 -36.14
CA THR A 575 5.27 -42.57 -36.33
C THR A 575 6.11 -41.27 -36.34
N ASP A 576 6.02 -40.50 -37.43
CA ASP A 576 6.76 -39.23 -37.60
C ASP A 576 6.20 -38.12 -36.69
N PHE A 577 4.87 -37.97 -36.66
CA PHE A 577 4.17 -36.89 -35.93
C PHE A 577 3.10 -37.44 -34.98
N VAL A 578 3.01 -36.88 -33.78
CA VAL A 578 1.99 -37.21 -32.78
C VAL A 578 1.22 -35.97 -32.38
N MET A 579 -0.09 -35.98 -32.67
CA MET A 579 -0.99 -34.97 -32.13
C MET A 579 -1.37 -35.36 -30.70
N LEU A 580 -0.87 -34.62 -29.71
CA LEU A 580 -1.25 -34.81 -28.31
C LEU A 580 -2.58 -34.11 -28.04
N CYS A 581 -3.53 -34.85 -27.47
CA CYS A 581 -4.85 -34.37 -27.07
C CYS A 581 -5.09 -34.65 -25.57
N ASN A 582 -6.23 -34.21 -25.03
CA ASN A 582 -6.57 -34.49 -23.63
C ASN A 582 -6.58 -36.00 -23.34
N LYS A 583 -6.19 -36.41 -22.13
CA LYS A 583 -6.18 -37.84 -21.72
C LYS A 583 -5.29 -38.71 -22.63
N ALA A 584 -4.14 -38.17 -23.06
CA ALA A 584 -3.21 -38.88 -23.93
C ALA A 584 -2.63 -40.13 -23.25
N LYS A 585 -2.35 -41.13 -24.07
CA LYS A 585 -1.61 -42.35 -23.69
C LYS A 585 -0.56 -42.62 -24.75
N LEU A 586 0.69 -42.75 -24.33
CA LEU A 586 1.82 -43.12 -25.18
C LEU A 586 2.37 -44.48 -24.72
N PRO A 587 2.81 -45.37 -25.63
CA PRO A 587 3.55 -46.57 -25.27
C PRO A 587 4.88 -46.22 -24.58
N GLU A 588 5.33 -47.00 -23.60
CA GLU A 588 6.60 -46.74 -22.89
C GLU A 588 7.81 -46.70 -23.84
N GLU A 589 7.92 -47.69 -24.73
CA GLU A 589 8.97 -47.79 -25.77
C GLU A 589 8.96 -46.61 -26.77
N PHE A 590 7.85 -45.87 -26.87
CA PHE A 590 7.71 -44.72 -27.76
C PHE A 590 8.35 -43.45 -27.18
N CYS A 591 8.44 -43.35 -25.84
CA CYS A 591 9.04 -42.20 -25.17
C CYS A 591 10.58 -42.19 -25.22
N GLU A 592 11.21 -43.26 -25.74
CA GLU A 592 12.66 -43.43 -25.84
C GLU A 592 13.28 -42.82 -27.12
N TYR A 593 12.46 -42.32 -28.05
CA TYR A 593 12.90 -41.80 -29.35
C TYR A 593 12.40 -40.36 -29.58
N PRO A 594 13.16 -39.52 -30.31
CA PRO A 594 12.74 -38.16 -30.66
C PRO A 594 11.60 -38.18 -31.69
N HIS A 595 10.38 -37.94 -31.24
CA HIS A 595 9.21 -37.72 -32.09
C HIS A 595 8.85 -36.24 -32.20
N PHE A 596 8.07 -35.88 -33.23
CA PHE A 596 7.53 -34.54 -33.37
C PHE A 596 6.11 -34.49 -32.79
N TYR A 597 5.91 -33.67 -31.77
CA TYR A 597 4.64 -33.49 -31.08
C TYR A 597 4.01 -32.14 -31.41
N PHE A 598 2.69 -32.11 -31.56
CA PHE A 598 1.92 -30.87 -31.77
C PHE A 598 0.53 -30.99 -31.13
N SER A 599 -0.15 -29.87 -30.95
CA SER A 599 -1.50 -29.84 -30.36
C SER A 599 -2.61 -29.70 -31.41
N GLU A 600 -3.84 -30.04 -31.02
CA GLU A 600 -5.02 -29.78 -31.87
C GLU A 600 -5.18 -28.29 -32.21
N MET A 601 -4.90 -27.41 -31.26
CA MET A 601 -4.93 -25.95 -31.44
C MET A 601 -3.96 -25.48 -32.53
N GLU A 602 -2.75 -26.03 -32.53
CA GLU A 602 -1.72 -25.68 -33.50
C GLU A 602 -2.09 -26.13 -34.92
N SER A 603 -2.71 -27.31 -35.03
CA SER A 603 -3.27 -27.84 -36.28
C SER A 603 -4.40 -26.97 -36.83
N GLU A 604 -5.31 -26.50 -35.97
CA GLU A 604 -6.42 -25.62 -36.36
C GLU A 604 -5.93 -24.24 -36.80
N ALA A 605 -4.96 -23.67 -36.08
CA ALA A 605 -4.37 -22.38 -36.41
C ALA A 605 -3.72 -22.41 -37.80
N LEU A 606 -2.96 -23.47 -38.11
CA LEU A 606 -2.33 -23.64 -39.41
C LEU A 606 -3.37 -23.73 -40.55
N HIS A 607 -4.48 -24.44 -40.32
CA HIS A 607 -5.55 -24.54 -41.33
C HIS A 607 -6.33 -23.25 -41.54
N LYS A 608 -6.59 -22.48 -40.48
CA LYS A 608 -7.19 -21.14 -40.60
C LYS A 608 -6.28 -20.21 -41.41
N LYS A 609 -4.96 -20.28 -41.19
CA LYS A 609 -3.97 -19.55 -41.98
C LYS A 609 -4.02 -19.91 -43.47
N GLU A 610 -4.25 -21.19 -43.80
CA GLU A 610 -4.38 -21.66 -45.18
C GLU A 610 -5.76 -21.35 -45.81
N LYS A 611 -6.80 -21.02 -45.02
CA LYS A 611 -8.16 -20.64 -45.48
C LYS A 611 -8.86 -19.59 -44.59
N PRO A 612 -8.47 -18.30 -44.63
CA PRO A 612 -9.11 -17.27 -43.81
C PRO A 612 -10.47 -16.81 -44.37
N GLY A 613 -11.46 -16.57 -43.50
CA GLY A 613 -12.67 -15.80 -43.85
C GLY A 613 -12.36 -14.31 -44.06
N PHE A 614 -13.24 -13.56 -44.76
CA PHE A 614 -12.94 -12.21 -45.29
C PHE A 614 -12.49 -11.17 -44.24
N LEU A 615 -12.90 -11.26 -42.97
CA LEU A 615 -12.58 -10.30 -41.88
C LEU A 615 -12.38 -10.97 -40.50
N MET A 616 -11.89 -12.22 -40.43
CA MET A 616 -11.67 -12.87 -39.12
C MET A 616 -10.46 -12.34 -38.36
N GLU A 617 -9.47 -11.83 -39.06
CA GLU A 617 -8.33 -11.11 -38.50
C GLU A 617 -8.13 -9.85 -39.33
N ILE A 618 -8.08 -8.72 -38.63
CA ILE A 618 -7.81 -7.42 -39.24
C ILE A 618 -6.44 -7.01 -38.70
N PRO A 619 -5.44 -6.78 -39.56
CA PRO A 619 -4.17 -6.22 -39.14
C PRO A 619 -4.39 -4.99 -38.23
N ASP A 620 -3.60 -4.83 -37.17
CA ASP A 620 -3.85 -3.81 -36.14
C ASP A 620 -3.94 -2.38 -36.71
N ASP A 621 -3.17 -2.09 -37.75
CA ASP A 621 -3.23 -0.86 -38.52
C ASP A 621 -4.58 -0.70 -39.22
N HIS A 622 -5.11 -1.75 -39.83
CA HIS A 622 -6.45 -1.77 -40.44
C HIS A 622 -7.57 -1.74 -39.39
N LEU A 623 -7.39 -2.37 -38.22
CA LEU A 623 -8.37 -2.34 -37.12
C LEU A 623 -8.46 -0.94 -36.52
N SER A 624 -7.33 -0.24 -36.40
CA SER A 624 -7.26 1.14 -35.97
C SER A 624 -7.92 2.09 -36.97
N HIS A 625 -7.73 1.86 -38.28
CA HIS A 625 -8.43 2.60 -39.33
C HIS A 625 -9.95 2.35 -39.27
N LEU A 626 -10.40 1.11 -39.06
CA LEU A 626 -11.81 0.79 -38.91
C LEU A 626 -12.41 1.38 -37.63
N ARG A 627 -11.69 1.34 -36.51
CA ARG A 627 -12.10 2.02 -35.27
C ARG A 627 -12.20 3.53 -35.47
N ALA A 628 -11.22 4.16 -36.11
CA ALA A 628 -11.27 5.59 -36.43
C ALA A 628 -12.49 5.92 -37.30
N MET A 629 -12.80 5.06 -38.28
CA MET A 629 -13.98 5.18 -39.12
C MET A 629 -15.28 5.00 -38.31
N LEU A 630 -15.35 4.03 -37.41
CA LEU A 630 -16.53 3.74 -36.56
C LEU A 630 -16.75 4.77 -35.44
N TRP A 631 -15.68 5.42 -35.00
CA TRP A 631 -15.71 6.53 -34.05
C TRP A 631 -16.14 7.84 -34.70
N THR A 632 -16.22 7.92 -36.03
CA THR A 632 -16.88 9.04 -36.69
C THR A 632 -18.39 8.90 -36.55
N ASN A 633 -19.09 9.99 -36.26
CA ASN A 633 -20.57 10.00 -36.27
C ASN A 633 -21.11 10.19 -37.72
N ASP A 634 -20.52 9.47 -38.69
CA ASP A 634 -20.79 9.59 -40.12
C ASP A 634 -21.62 8.38 -40.64
N PRO A 635 -22.85 8.59 -41.12
CA PRO A 635 -23.71 7.53 -41.67
C PRO A 635 -23.12 6.76 -42.87
N ALA A 636 -22.20 7.34 -43.65
CA ALA A 636 -21.58 6.65 -44.78
C ALA A 636 -20.64 5.53 -44.30
N ASN A 637 -19.85 5.85 -43.27
CA ASN A 637 -18.94 4.92 -42.61
C ASN A 637 -19.68 3.76 -41.93
N GLU A 638 -20.79 4.03 -41.27
CA GLU A 638 -21.59 3.00 -40.62
C GLU A 638 -22.20 1.99 -41.61
N LYS A 639 -22.54 2.43 -42.84
CA LYS A 639 -23.10 1.57 -43.89
C LYS A 639 -22.06 0.63 -44.48
N ILE A 640 -20.82 1.08 -44.63
CA ILE A 640 -19.70 0.26 -45.10
C ILE A 640 -19.48 -0.91 -44.15
N VAL A 641 -19.43 -0.65 -42.84
CA VAL A 641 -19.22 -1.71 -41.85
C VAL A 641 -20.42 -2.66 -41.74
N LEU A 642 -21.64 -2.14 -41.90
CA LEU A 642 -22.83 -2.99 -41.98
C LEU A 642 -22.76 -4.00 -43.14
N GLU A 643 -22.23 -3.60 -44.30
CA GLU A 643 -22.05 -4.52 -45.44
C GLU A 643 -20.87 -5.48 -45.23
N MET A 644 -19.79 -5.04 -44.59
CA MET A 644 -18.66 -5.89 -44.23
C MET A 644 -19.06 -7.04 -43.29
N ILE A 645 -19.86 -6.74 -42.26
CA ILE A 645 -20.37 -7.74 -41.30
C ILE A 645 -21.27 -8.78 -41.97
N LYS A 646 -22.05 -8.38 -42.99
CA LYS A 646 -22.95 -9.29 -43.70
C LYS A 646 -22.21 -10.38 -44.49
N GLN A 647 -20.92 -10.21 -44.82
CA GLN A 647 -20.21 -11.04 -45.79
C GLN A 647 -19.13 -11.99 -45.21
N GLY A 648 -18.75 -11.91 -43.92
CA GLY A 648 -17.60 -12.71 -43.47
C GLY A 648 -17.33 -12.84 -41.98
N GLY A 649 -18.32 -12.52 -41.12
CA GLY A 649 -18.15 -12.51 -39.65
C GLY A 649 -17.70 -11.15 -39.11
N THR A 650 -17.92 -10.95 -37.81
CA THR A 650 -17.56 -9.71 -37.10
C THR A 650 -16.40 -10.01 -36.16
N PRO A 651 -15.27 -9.30 -36.21
CA PRO A 651 -14.25 -9.38 -35.17
C PRO A 651 -14.88 -9.07 -33.81
N GLU A 652 -14.64 -9.91 -32.81
CA GLU A 652 -15.20 -9.73 -31.47
C GLU A 652 -14.72 -8.40 -30.86
N GLU A 653 -13.55 -7.93 -31.29
CA GLU A 653 -12.88 -6.69 -30.90
C GLU A 653 -13.62 -5.41 -31.31
N LEU A 654 -14.61 -5.50 -32.21
CA LEU A 654 -15.43 -4.38 -32.68
C LEU A 654 -16.85 -4.36 -32.10
N TRP A 655 -17.23 -5.35 -31.30
CA TRP A 655 -18.57 -5.40 -30.69
C TRP A 655 -18.91 -4.17 -29.83
N PRO A 656 -18.01 -3.60 -29.00
CA PRO A 656 -18.30 -2.39 -28.23
C PRO A 656 -18.71 -1.21 -29.11
N GLU A 657 -17.97 -0.96 -30.19
CA GLU A 657 -18.22 0.11 -31.15
C GLU A 657 -19.55 -0.08 -31.89
N LEU A 658 -19.86 -1.31 -32.29
CA LEU A 658 -21.08 -1.64 -33.03
C LEU A 658 -22.34 -1.48 -32.20
N ILE A 659 -22.28 -1.78 -30.89
CA ILE A 659 -23.39 -1.50 -29.96
C ILE A 659 -23.61 0.00 -29.81
N ILE A 660 -22.54 0.79 -29.69
CA ILE A 660 -22.65 2.25 -29.63
C ILE A 660 -23.29 2.79 -30.90
N ILE A 661 -22.85 2.36 -32.08
CA ILE A 661 -23.44 2.78 -33.36
C ILE A 661 -24.93 2.42 -33.42
N ALA A 662 -25.30 1.19 -33.04
CA ALA A 662 -26.68 0.74 -33.00
C ALA A 662 -27.57 1.60 -32.07
N LYS A 663 -26.98 2.29 -31.08
CA LYS A 663 -27.66 3.23 -30.18
C LYS A 663 -27.60 4.69 -30.65
N THR A 664 -26.45 5.16 -31.11
CA THR A 664 -26.16 6.60 -31.34
C THR A 664 -26.27 7.06 -32.79
N SER A 665 -26.28 6.14 -33.76
CA SER A 665 -26.34 6.49 -35.19
C SER A 665 -27.46 7.50 -35.51
N GLN A 666 -27.27 8.35 -36.51
CA GLN A 666 -28.34 9.23 -36.98
C GLN A 666 -29.24 8.55 -38.03
N ASP A 667 -28.84 7.38 -38.55
CA ASP A 667 -29.59 6.62 -39.55
C ASP A 667 -30.39 5.47 -38.90
N LYS A 668 -31.73 5.57 -38.96
CA LYS A 668 -32.66 4.61 -38.36
C LYS A 668 -32.58 3.21 -39.00
N SER A 669 -32.22 3.12 -40.28
CA SER A 669 -32.08 1.84 -41.00
C SER A 669 -30.85 1.08 -40.49
N VAL A 670 -29.71 1.78 -40.38
CA VAL A 670 -28.45 1.22 -39.85
C VAL A 670 -28.65 0.69 -38.44
N LYS A 671 -29.28 1.46 -37.55
CA LYS A 671 -29.63 1.00 -36.19
C LYS A 671 -30.40 -0.31 -36.18
N THR A 672 -31.42 -0.41 -37.04
CA THR A 672 -32.33 -1.56 -37.07
C THR A 672 -31.61 -2.82 -37.57
N GLN A 673 -30.80 -2.69 -38.62
CA GLN A 673 -30.07 -3.80 -39.21
C GLN A 673 -28.91 -4.29 -38.33
N LEU A 674 -28.10 -3.39 -37.75
CA LEU A 674 -27.05 -3.76 -36.80
C LEU A 674 -27.62 -4.45 -35.56
N ARG A 675 -28.73 -3.93 -34.99
CA ARG A 675 -29.38 -4.59 -33.84
C ARG A 675 -29.79 -6.03 -34.16
N LYS A 676 -30.33 -6.27 -35.36
CA LYS A 676 -30.77 -7.60 -35.79
C LYS A 676 -29.59 -8.57 -35.95
N LEU A 677 -28.50 -8.13 -36.59
CA LEU A 677 -27.32 -8.96 -36.85
C LEU A 677 -26.53 -9.27 -35.57
N LEU A 678 -26.31 -8.26 -34.73
CA LEU A 678 -25.56 -8.40 -33.48
C LEU A 678 -26.30 -9.26 -32.45
N LYS A 679 -27.64 -9.25 -32.41
CA LYS A 679 -28.42 -10.02 -31.44
C LYS A 679 -28.16 -11.53 -31.49
N ALA A 680 -27.79 -12.08 -32.66
CA ALA A 680 -27.49 -13.50 -32.82
C ALA A 680 -26.03 -13.87 -32.50
N GLN A 681 -25.12 -12.89 -32.45
CA GLN A 681 -23.67 -13.09 -32.31
C GLN A 681 -23.15 -12.65 -30.94
N LEU A 682 -23.80 -11.68 -30.29
CA LEU A 682 -23.38 -11.13 -29.01
C LEU A 682 -23.70 -12.06 -27.83
N PRO A 683 -22.87 -12.04 -26.77
CA PRO A 683 -23.20 -12.63 -25.48
C PRO A 683 -24.51 -12.08 -24.86
N VAL A 684 -25.13 -12.86 -23.99
CA VAL A 684 -26.45 -12.55 -23.39
C VAL A 684 -26.47 -11.21 -22.64
N GLY A 685 -25.41 -10.84 -21.91
CA GLY A 685 -25.33 -9.55 -21.22
C GLY A 685 -25.35 -8.38 -22.19
N ALA A 686 -24.56 -8.45 -23.26
CA ALA A 686 -24.47 -7.42 -24.29
C ALA A 686 -25.79 -7.25 -25.09
N GLN A 687 -26.57 -8.31 -25.27
CA GLN A 687 -27.91 -8.22 -25.87
C GLN A 687 -28.89 -7.37 -25.04
N LYS A 688 -28.77 -7.39 -23.71
CA LYS A 688 -29.60 -6.55 -22.81
C LYS A 688 -29.25 -5.08 -22.94
N ILE A 689 -27.96 -4.75 -22.98
CA ILE A 689 -27.48 -3.39 -23.25
C ILE A 689 -28.05 -2.89 -24.56
N LEU A 690 -27.95 -3.70 -25.63
CA LEU A 690 -28.47 -3.36 -26.95
C LEU A 690 -29.99 -3.08 -26.97
N SER A 691 -30.74 -3.73 -26.07
CA SER A 691 -32.20 -3.62 -25.94
C SER A 691 -32.65 -2.51 -24.98
N ASP A 692 -31.73 -1.92 -24.21
CA ASP A 692 -32.03 -0.86 -23.25
C ASP A 692 -32.49 0.44 -23.95
N PRO A 693 -33.65 1.02 -23.59
CA PRO A 693 -34.19 2.24 -24.18
C PRO A 693 -33.50 3.54 -23.73
N THR A 694 -32.59 3.52 -22.75
CA THR A 694 -31.87 4.73 -22.33
C THR A 694 -31.14 5.35 -23.51
N ASN A 695 -31.50 6.59 -23.82
CA ASN A 695 -30.71 7.42 -24.71
C ASN A 695 -29.42 7.80 -23.96
N LEU A 696 -28.26 7.53 -24.55
CA LEU A 696 -26.92 7.85 -24.02
C LEU A 696 -26.67 9.38 -23.89
N GLN A 697 -27.62 10.14 -23.34
CA GLN A 697 -27.52 11.58 -23.11
C GLN A 697 -26.81 11.87 -21.78
N LEU A 698 -25.95 12.90 -21.79
CA LEU A 698 -24.89 13.10 -20.78
C LEU A 698 -25.34 13.56 -19.40
N SER A 699 -26.61 13.89 -19.20
CA SER A 699 -27.11 14.29 -17.88
C SER A 699 -27.31 13.10 -16.93
N ILE A 700 -27.49 11.88 -17.47
CA ILE A 700 -27.60 10.64 -16.71
C ILE A 700 -26.91 9.54 -17.53
N CYS A 701 -25.64 9.25 -17.25
CA CYS A 701 -24.84 8.31 -18.02
C CYS A 701 -25.01 6.89 -17.46
N PRO A 702 -25.68 5.95 -18.17
CA PRO A 702 -26.05 4.64 -17.62
C PRO A 702 -24.90 3.63 -17.65
N TYR A 703 -23.65 4.04 -17.91
CA TYR A 703 -22.54 3.09 -18.08
C TYR A 703 -22.26 2.28 -16.80
N GLY A 704 -22.49 2.85 -15.61
CA GLY A 704 -22.45 2.09 -14.36
C GLY A 704 -23.52 1.00 -14.30
N ASP A 705 -24.72 1.28 -14.82
CA ASP A 705 -25.82 0.31 -14.91
C ASP A 705 -25.49 -0.76 -15.96
N TYR A 706 -24.86 -0.39 -17.08
CA TYR A 706 -24.48 -1.32 -18.14
C TYR A 706 -23.39 -2.29 -17.72
N GLU A 707 -22.41 -1.85 -16.92
CA GLU A 707 -21.41 -2.74 -16.33
C GLU A 707 -22.02 -3.73 -15.33
N THR A 708 -23.14 -3.36 -14.70
CA THR A 708 -23.90 -4.28 -13.86
C THR A 708 -24.70 -5.28 -14.71
N MET A 709 -25.16 -4.88 -15.90
CA MET A 709 -25.96 -5.72 -16.80
C MET A 709 -25.13 -6.71 -17.64
N ALA A 710 -23.88 -6.38 -18.00
CA ALA A 710 -22.98 -7.20 -18.81
C ALA A 710 -21.52 -7.12 -18.31
N PRO A 711 -21.20 -7.76 -17.17
CA PRO A 711 -19.88 -7.67 -16.55
C PRO A 711 -18.74 -8.30 -17.39
N GLU A 712 -19.07 -9.21 -18.31
CA GLU A 712 -18.13 -9.85 -19.24
C GLU A 712 -17.75 -8.97 -20.44
N PHE A 713 -18.40 -7.83 -20.61
CA PHE A 713 -18.34 -7.03 -21.82
C PHE A 713 -17.54 -5.74 -21.62
N ASP A 714 -16.82 -5.29 -22.65
CA ASP A 714 -15.97 -4.10 -22.56
C ASP A 714 -16.81 -2.81 -22.66
N ILE A 715 -17.43 -2.44 -21.54
CA ILE A 715 -18.22 -1.22 -21.38
C ILE A 715 -17.34 0.04 -21.48
N ALA A 716 -16.06 -0.07 -21.15
CA ALA A 716 -15.13 1.03 -21.28
C ALA A 716 -14.89 1.39 -22.75
N SER A 717 -14.70 0.41 -23.63
CA SER A 717 -14.60 0.65 -25.07
C SER A 717 -15.88 1.25 -25.65
N MET A 718 -17.05 0.91 -25.11
CA MET A 718 -18.30 1.60 -25.45
C MET A 718 -18.28 3.09 -25.04
N ALA A 719 -17.79 3.40 -23.84
CA ALA A 719 -17.65 4.78 -23.38
C ALA A 719 -16.63 5.55 -24.24
N VAL A 720 -15.53 4.93 -24.64
CA VAL A 720 -14.53 5.53 -25.54
C VAL A 720 -15.15 5.87 -26.90
N CYS A 721 -15.81 4.90 -27.53
CA CYS A 721 -16.45 5.10 -28.82
C CYS A 721 -17.49 6.23 -28.75
N HIS A 722 -18.28 6.28 -27.67
CA HIS A 722 -19.23 7.36 -27.47
C HIS A 722 -18.56 8.74 -27.29
N TYR A 723 -17.46 8.83 -26.53
CA TYR A 723 -16.67 10.06 -26.43
C TYR A 723 -16.14 10.51 -27.79
N LYS A 724 -15.50 9.60 -28.54
CA LYS A 724 -14.92 9.95 -29.86
C LYS A 724 -15.98 10.41 -30.86
N ARG A 725 -17.18 9.81 -30.81
CA ARG A 725 -18.32 10.18 -31.67
C ARG A 725 -19.02 11.48 -31.28
N SER A 726 -19.03 11.81 -29.99
CA SER A 726 -19.80 12.95 -29.47
C SER A 726 -18.94 14.16 -29.10
N GLY A 727 -17.62 13.98 -28.93
CA GLY A 727 -16.69 14.96 -28.37
C GLY A 727 -16.90 15.25 -26.88
N LYS A 728 -17.80 14.54 -26.20
CA LYS A 728 -18.23 14.89 -24.84
C LYS A 728 -17.69 13.87 -23.83
N PHE A 729 -16.86 14.37 -22.93
CA PHE A 729 -16.15 13.56 -21.93
C PHE A 729 -17.11 12.82 -20.99
N ILE A 730 -16.82 11.53 -20.74
CA ILE A 730 -17.62 10.65 -19.90
C ILE A 730 -16.90 10.41 -18.59
N ARG A 731 -17.18 11.25 -17.59
CA ARG A 731 -16.58 11.16 -16.24
C ARG A 731 -16.75 9.80 -15.58
N GLU A 732 -17.86 9.13 -15.88
CA GLU A 732 -18.15 7.79 -15.36
C GLU A 732 -17.19 6.72 -15.90
N PHE A 733 -16.40 6.99 -16.94
CA PHE A 733 -15.39 6.07 -17.48
C PHE A 733 -14.48 5.50 -16.38
N PHE A 734 -13.93 6.37 -15.51
CA PHE A 734 -13.07 5.95 -14.41
C PHE A 734 -13.81 5.28 -13.25
N ARG A 735 -15.15 5.21 -13.29
CA ARG A 735 -15.95 4.44 -12.33
C ARG A 735 -16.21 3.01 -12.78
N LEU A 736 -15.99 2.71 -14.07
CA LEU A 736 -16.20 1.38 -14.65
C LEU A 736 -15.02 0.45 -14.30
N LYS A 737 -15.28 -0.75 -13.80
CA LYS A 737 -14.27 -1.82 -13.63
C LYS A 737 -13.58 -2.21 -14.94
N SER A 738 -14.34 -2.31 -16.02
CA SER A 738 -13.83 -2.61 -17.38
C SER A 738 -12.83 -1.55 -17.87
N SER A 739 -12.93 -0.31 -17.38
CA SER A 739 -12.04 0.77 -17.79
C SER A 739 -10.59 0.54 -17.40
N LEU A 740 -10.32 -0.28 -16.38
CA LEU A 740 -8.97 -0.59 -15.92
C LEU A 740 -8.11 -1.24 -17.02
N LYS A 741 -8.73 -1.84 -18.06
CA LYS A 741 -8.06 -2.53 -19.16
C LYS A 741 -8.08 -1.79 -20.50
N SER A 742 -8.63 -0.57 -20.56
CA SER A 742 -8.84 0.12 -21.83
C SER A 742 -7.55 0.77 -22.39
N PRO A 743 -7.21 0.61 -23.67
CA PRO A 743 -6.01 1.24 -24.27
C PRO A 743 -6.13 2.76 -24.38
N PHE A 744 -7.34 3.29 -24.31
CA PHE A 744 -7.61 4.74 -24.28
C PHE A 744 -7.64 5.28 -22.86
N ARG A 745 -7.44 4.43 -21.84
CA ARG A 745 -7.42 4.85 -20.44
C ARG A 745 -6.38 5.92 -20.21
N SER A 746 -5.17 5.77 -20.75
CA SER A 746 -4.10 6.77 -20.64
C SER A 746 -4.45 8.06 -21.38
N GLU A 747 -4.94 7.99 -22.61
CA GLU A 747 -5.40 9.16 -23.37
C GLU A 747 -6.50 9.92 -22.60
N PHE A 748 -7.46 9.19 -22.02
CA PHE A 748 -8.55 9.77 -21.23
C PHE A 748 -8.03 10.29 -19.90
N PHE A 749 -7.09 9.59 -19.28
CA PHE A 749 -6.50 9.97 -18.01
C PHE A 749 -5.69 11.25 -18.20
N GLU A 750 -4.91 11.37 -19.28
CA GLU A 750 -4.17 12.58 -19.70
C GLU A 750 -5.09 13.76 -20.03
N ASN A 751 -6.21 13.53 -20.71
CA ASN A 751 -7.18 14.59 -20.98
C ASN A 751 -7.90 15.10 -19.71
N VAL A 752 -7.96 14.26 -18.68
CA VAL A 752 -8.54 14.58 -17.37
C VAL A 752 -7.45 15.01 -16.38
N PHE A 753 -6.19 14.67 -16.65
CA PHE A 753 -5.04 14.85 -15.77
C PHE A 753 -4.88 16.29 -15.30
N PRO A 754 -4.97 17.31 -16.18
CA PRO A 754 -4.91 18.71 -15.78
C PRO A 754 -6.00 19.10 -14.77
N GLN A 755 -7.13 18.40 -14.77
CA GLN A 755 -8.26 18.66 -13.87
C GLN A 755 -8.02 18.10 -12.45
N PHE A 756 -7.03 17.21 -12.23
CA PHE A 756 -6.60 16.75 -10.90
C PHE A 756 -5.51 17.62 -10.26
N LEU A 757 -4.77 18.36 -11.07
CA LEU A 757 -3.53 19.03 -10.68
C LEU A 757 -3.73 20.44 -10.13
N GLU A 758 -4.89 20.70 -9.51
CA GLU A 758 -5.18 22.03 -9.00
C GLU A 758 -4.31 22.38 -7.76
N LYS A 759 -3.82 21.39 -6.98
CA LYS A 759 -3.06 21.61 -5.72
C LYS A 759 -2.03 20.51 -5.38
N ALA A 760 -0.75 20.87 -5.33
CA ALA A 760 0.41 20.01 -5.01
C ALA A 760 0.43 19.27 -3.65
N HIS A 761 -0.46 19.60 -2.71
CA HIS A 761 -0.43 19.09 -1.32
C HIS A 761 -1.68 18.28 -0.94
N TYR A 762 -2.65 18.15 -1.86
CA TYR A 762 -3.94 17.53 -1.62
C TYR A 762 -4.47 16.85 -2.89
N LEU A 763 -4.95 15.62 -2.74
CA LEU A 763 -5.46 14.81 -3.84
C LEU A 763 -6.76 14.09 -3.43
N LYS A 764 -7.80 14.19 -4.27
CA LYS A 764 -9.12 13.58 -4.05
C LYS A 764 -9.67 12.97 -5.33
N THR A 765 -10.07 11.69 -5.27
CA THR A 765 -10.51 10.89 -6.43
C THR A 765 -11.82 10.13 -6.17
N THR A 766 -12.72 10.73 -5.38
CA THR A 766 -13.94 10.06 -4.89
C THR A 766 -14.82 9.50 -5.99
N GLY A 767 -15.14 8.20 -5.89
CA GLY A 767 -15.96 7.45 -6.84
C GLY A 767 -15.19 6.83 -8.01
N TRP A 768 -13.89 7.10 -8.17
CA TRP A 768 -13.10 6.65 -9.30
C TRP A 768 -12.32 5.39 -8.93
N ALA A 769 -12.49 4.33 -9.72
CA ALA A 769 -11.67 3.13 -9.65
C ALA A 769 -10.35 3.40 -10.37
N LEU A 770 -9.42 4.06 -9.66
CA LEU A 770 -8.06 4.20 -10.14
C LEU A 770 -7.30 2.90 -9.93
N THR A 771 -6.52 2.49 -10.92
CA THR A 771 -5.57 1.41 -10.74
C THR A 771 -4.47 1.86 -9.79
N LYS A 772 -3.73 0.88 -9.26
CA LYS A 772 -2.53 1.13 -8.47
C LYS A 772 -1.49 1.92 -9.26
N GLU A 773 -1.39 1.70 -10.57
CA GLU A 773 -0.46 2.36 -11.49
C GLU A 773 -0.87 3.80 -11.77
N GLU A 774 -2.15 4.08 -11.95
CA GLU A 774 -2.66 5.45 -12.09
C GLU A 774 -2.52 6.21 -10.79
N MET A 775 -2.77 5.55 -9.66
CA MET A 775 -2.44 6.10 -8.36
C MET A 775 -0.96 6.38 -8.25
N GLU A 776 -0.09 5.44 -8.63
CA GLU A 776 1.37 5.63 -8.60
C GLU A 776 1.75 6.79 -9.53
N GLN A 777 1.23 6.88 -10.75
CA GLN A 777 1.50 7.96 -11.71
C GLN A 777 1.03 9.31 -11.17
N LEU A 778 -0.14 9.33 -10.54
CA LEU A 778 -0.72 10.51 -9.93
C LEU A 778 0.11 10.93 -8.72
N LEU A 779 0.41 10.01 -7.80
CA LEU A 779 1.17 10.22 -6.56
C LEU A 779 2.66 10.52 -6.82
N SER A 780 3.21 10.05 -7.94
CA SER A 780 4.62 10.25 -8.34
C SER A 780 4.85 11.52 -9.15
N GLN A 781 3.84 12.34 -9.43
CA GLN A 781 4.10 13.62 -10.08
C GLN A 781 5.08 14.44 -9.22
N PRO A 782 6.11 15.09 -9.82
CA PRO A 782 7.03 16.00 -9.11
C PRO A 782 6.30 17.11 -8.34
N LEU A 783 5.06 17.35 -8.75
CA LEU A 783 4.12 18.21 -8.05
C LEU A 783 3.83 17.74 -6.60
N PHE A 784 3.71 16.43 -6.33
CA PHE A 784 3.38 15.85 -5.02
C PHE A 784 4.58 15.38 -4.19
N GLU A 785 5.75 15.23 -4.82
CA GLU A 785 6.97 14.75 -4.17
C GLU A 785 7.40 15.69 -3.03
N GLY A 786 7.60 15.12 -1.84
CA GLY A 786 7.86 15.88 -0.61
C GLY A 786 6.72 16.84 -0.19
N LYS A 787 5.60 16.85 -0.93
CA LYS A 787 4.56 17.88 -0.85
C LYS A 787 3.18 17.33 -0.47
N LEU A 788 2.85 16.07 -0.78
CA LEU A 788 1.53 15.46 -0.50
C LEU A 788 1.32 15.19 0.99
N LYS A 789 0.26 15.76 1.57
CA LYS A 789 -0.05 15.67 3.00
C LYS A 789 -1.40 15.03 3.32
N ARG A 790 -2.34 15.06 2.36
CA ARG A 790 -3.71 14.55 2.50
C ARG A 790 -4.13 13.80 1.24
N LEU A 791 -4.62 12.58 1.43
CA LEU A 791 -5.08 11.74 0.34
C LEU A 791 -6.47 11.16 0.64
N MET A 792 -7.42 11.41 -0.27
CA MET A 792 -8.80 10.92 -0.17
C MET A 792 -9.18 10.06 -1.38
N MET A 793 -9.26 8.75 -1.14
CA MET A 793 -9.52 7.74 -2.18
C MET A 793 -10.57 6.74 -1.70
N ASP A 794 -11.83 7.14 -1.85
CA ASP A 794 -13.02 6.39 -1.42
C ASP A 794 -13.80 5.78 -2.60
N GLY A 795 -13.30 5.92 -3.84
CA GLY A 795 -13.89 5.39 -5.06
C GLY A 795 -13.32 4.04 -5.51
N GLY A 796 -14.19 3.09 -5.86
CA GLY A 796 -13.78 1.72 -6.18
C GLY A 796 -13.18 1.00 -4.97
N ALA A 797 -13.31 -0.32 -4.89
CA ALA A 797 -12.61 -1.07 -3.86
C ALA A 797 -11.28 -1.52 -4.48
N MET A 798 -10.18 -1.01 -3.94
CA MET A 798 -8.85 -1.17 -4.53
C MET A 798 -8.20 -2.46 -4.02
N GLU A 799 -7.61 -3.21 -4.95
CA GLU A 799 -6.83 -4.40 -4.63
C GLU A 799 -5.45 -3.96 -4.09
N GLY A 800 -5.37 -3.89 -2.77
CA GLY A 800 -4.19 -3.41 -2.07
C GLY A 800 -3.98 -1.90 -2.18
N ILE A 801 -2.90 -1.45 -1.56
CA ILE A 801 -2.55 -0.05 -1.38
C ILE A 801 -1.21 0.21 -2.11
N PRO A 802 -1.08 1.27 -2.96
CA PRO A 802 0.13 1.49 -3.76
C PRO A 802 1.36 1.82 -2.90
N PRO A 803 2.57 1.31 -3.21
CA PRO A 803 3.77 1.61 -2.45
C PRO A 803 4.18 3.08 -2.44
N SER A 804 3.92 3.85 -3.51
CA SER A 804 4.06 5.30 -3.45
C SER A 804 3.30 5.90 -2.27
N LEU A 805 2.14 5.35 -1.87
CA LEU A 805 1.43 5.78 -0.67
C LEU A 805 2.36 5.79 0.55
N TYR A 806 3.09 4.69 0.75
CA TYR A 806 4.01 4.53 1.87
C TYR A 806 5.24 5.45 1.75
N LYS A 807 5.63 5.87 0.54
CA LYS A 807 6.68 6.89 0.30
C LYS A 807 6.22 8.30 0.65
N HIS A 808 4.92 8.55 0.59
CA HIS A 808 4.34 9.73 1.19
C HIS A 808 4.27 9.55 2.71
N ILE A 809 5.41 9.29 3.34
CA ILE A 809 5.59 9.34 4.80
C ILE A 809 5.21 10.72 5.37
N THR A 810 5.07 11.71 4.50
CA THR A 810 4.50 13.03 4.77
C THR A 810 2.97 13.02 4.97
N LEU A 811 2.27 11.90 4.76
CA LEU A 811 0.82 11.74 4.94
C LEU A 811 0.42 11.81 6.42
N ASN A 812 -0.55 12.69 6.68
CA ASN A 812 -1.15 12.85 8.01
C ASN A 812 -2.59 12.32 8.05
N GLU A 813 -3.29 12.41 6.93
CA GLU A 813 -4.69 12.00 6.76
C GLU A 813 -4.82 11.06 5.58
N LEU A 814 -5.41 9.91 5.85
CA LEU A 814 -5.61 8.85 4.87
C LEU A 814 -7.06 8.36 4.91
N SER A 815 -7.70 8.40 3.75
CA SER A 815 -9.00 7.78 3.51
C SER A 815 -8.88 6.79 2.36
N LEU A 816 -9.19 5.52 2.62
CA LEU A 816 -9.06 4.43 1.65
C LEU A 816 -10.33 3.59 1.57
N ASN A 817 -10.60 3.07 0.37
CA ASN A 817 -11.59 2.03 0.12
C ASN A 817 -10.89 0.79 -0.47
N ILE A 818 -10.87 -0.33 0.27
CA ILE A 818 -10.07 -1.51 -0.07
C ILE A 818 -10.92 -2.78 -0.20
N THR A 819 -10.51 -3.70 -1.09
CA THR A 819 -11.05 -5.07 -1.17
C THR A 819 -10.20 -6.03 -0.33
N GLY A 820 -10.60 -6.28 0.93
CA GLY A 820 -9.92 -7.27 1.77
C GLY A 820 -10.63 -7.52 3.11
N GLU A 821 -10.48 -8.73 3.67
CA GLU A 821 -11.07 -9.10 4.97
C GLU A 821 -10.30 -8.53 6.17
N LYS A 822 -9.01 -8.22 5.95
CA LYS A 822 -8.07 -7.79 6.98
C LYS A 822 -7.43 -6.48 6.55
N LEU A 823 -7.28 -5.59 7.51
CA LEU A 823 -6.46 -4.40 7.33
C LEU A 823 -4.98 -4.79 7.39
N PRO A 824 -4.13 -4.30 6.47
CA PRO A 824 -2.72 -4.66 6.43
C PRO A 824 -1.95 -4.00 7.59
N ASP A 825 -1.02 -4.74 8.16
CA ASP A 825 -0.13 -4.25 9.22
C ASP A 825 0.80 -3.14 8.68
N GLU A 826 1.10 -3.12 7.38
CA GLU A 826 1.93 -2.12 6.69
C GLU A 826 1.33 -0.71 6.73
N LEU A 827 0.05 -0.56 7.05
CA LEU A 827 -0.51 0.75 7.40
C LEU A 827 0.20 1.38 8.60
N THR A 828 0.88 0.58 9.43
CA THR A 828 1.75 1.07 10.51
C THR A 828 3.03 1.76 10.01
N GLN A 829 3.45 1.55 8.75
CA GLN A 829 4.59 2.25 8.13
C GLN A 829 4.31 3.73 7.89
N LEU A 830 3.03 4.05 7.68
CA LEU A 830 2.54 5.41 7.75
C LEU A 830 2.45 5.82 9.21
N ASN A 831 3.56 5.72 9.93
CA ASN A 831 3.67 5.96 11.36
C ASN A 831 3.35 7.42 11.73
N ARG A 832 3.31 8.32 10.74
CA ARG A 832 2.83 9.70 10.89
C ARG A 832 1.31 9.84 10.79
N LEU A 833 0.58 8.74 10.53
CA LEU A 833 -0.88 8.76 10.48
C LEU A 833 -1.47 9.21 11.80
N ARG A 834 -2.29 10.26 11.69
CA ARG A 834 -3.08 10.80 12.80
C ARG A 834 -4.54 10.45 12.64
N ILE A 835 -5.02 10.44 11.40
CA ILE A 835 -6.41 10.15 11.04
C ILE A 835 -6.42 9.03 10.00
N LEU A 836 -7.06 7.92 10.34
CA LEU A 836 -7.23 6.77 9.48
C LEU A 836 -8.72 6.49 9.26
N ARG A 837 -9.15 6.61 8.00
CA ARG A 837 -10.50 6.23 7.56
C ARG A 837 -10.39 5.08 6.58
N ILE A 838 -10.97 3.94 6.93
CA ILE A 838 -10.95 2.78 6.06
C ILE A 838 -12.38 2.30 5.84
N GLN A 839 -12.70 2.10 4.57
CA GLN A 839 -13.92 1.47 4.11
C GLN A 839 -13.56 0.17 3.41
N GLY A 840 -14.30 -0.90 3.70
CA GLY A 840 -14.13 -2.17 3.00
C GLY A 840 -15.30 -3.11 3.26
N ASP A 841 -15.62 -3.96 2.29
CA ASP A 841 -16.87 -4.71 2.34
C ASP A 841 -16.83 -5.94 3.27
N GLN A 842 -15.64 -6.44 3.63
CA GLN A 842 -15.47 -7.66 4.43
C GLN A 842 -14.54 -7.49 5.63
N ILE A 843 -14.33 -6.25 6.10
CA ILE A 843 -13.44 -6.01 7.24
C ILE A 843 -14.12 -6.55 8.50
N THR A 844 -13.64 -7.66 9.03
CA THR A 844 -14.24 -8.34 10.19
C THR A 844 -13.62 -7.90 11.52
N SER A 845 -12.43 -7.31 11.48
CA SER A 845 -11.71 -6.94 12.70
C SER A 845 -10.72 -5.82 12.45
N ILE A 846 -10.47 -5.04 13.50
CA ILE A 846 -9.27 -4.22 13.59
C ILE A 846 -8.12 -5.16 14.01
N PRO A 847 -6.97 -5.14 13.31
CA PRO A 847 -5.82 -5.95 13.70
C PRO A 847 -5.29 -5.54 15.07
N GLU A 848 -4.80 -6.51 15.85
CA GLU A 848 -4.15 -6.22 17.13
C GLU A 848 -2.89 -5.36 16.95
N SER A 849 -2.21 -5.52 15.81
CA SER A 849 -1.06 -4.72 15.37
C SER A 849 -1.37 -3.23 15.25
N PHE A 850 -2.65 -2.82 15.21
CA PHE A 850 -3.01 -1.41 15.19
C PHE A 850 -2.55 -0.71 16.46
N LYS A 851 -2.26 -1.43 17.56
CA LYS A 851 -1.54 -0.86 18.70
C LYS A 851 -0.20 -0.21 18.35
N ALA A 852 0.44 -0.62 17.24
CA ALA A 852 1.68 -0.05 16.71
C ALA A 852 1.46 1.27 15.95
N LEU A 853 0.21 1.61 15.61
CA LEU A 853 -0.16 2.97 15.23
C LEU A 853 -0.19 3.86 16.47
N ILE A 854 0.93 3.92 17.19
CA ILE A 854 1.10 4.63 18.46
C ILE A 854 0.88 6.14 18.29
N HIS A 855 0.81 6.65 17.07
CA HIS A 855 0.52 8.05 16.73
C HIS A 855 -0.94 8.29 16.32
N LEU A 856 -1.77 7.25 16.25
CA LEU A 856 -3.15 7.32 15.79
C LEU A 856 -4.03 8.04 16.80
N LYS A 857 -4.71 9.09 16.34
CA LYS A 857 -5.63 9.91 17.14
C LYS A 857 -7.09 9.60 16.84
N GLU A 858 -7.38 9.30 15.58
CA GLU A 858 -8.73 8.97 15.09
C GLU A 858 -8.70 7.71 14.24
N LEU A 859 -9.54 6.73 14.61
CA LEU A 859 -9.74 5.52 13.84
C LEU A 859 -11.20 5.39 13.43
N PHE A 860 -11.46 5.40 12.12
CA PHE A 860 -12.76 5.11 11.53
C PHE A 860 -12.67 3.86 10.67
N VAL A 861 -13.44 2.84 11.02
CA VAL A 861 -13.56 1.60 10.23
C VAL A 861 -15.02 1.37 9.86
N TYR A 862 -15.29 1.39 8.56
CA TYR A 862 -16.60 1.16 7.97
C TYR A 862 -16.60 -0.18 7.23
N SER A 863 -17.46 -1.10 7.65
CA SER A 863 -17.58 -2.45 7.06
C SER A 863 -19.01 -2.84 6.80
N LYS A 864 -19.31 -3.79 5.89
CA LYS A 864 -20.69 -4.33 5.77
C LYS A 864 -21.00 -5.39 6.83
N VAL A 865 -19.98 -5.90 7.51
CA VAL A 865 -20.09 -6.85 8.63
C VAL A 865 -19.67 -6.18 9.94
N PRO A 866 -20.16 -6.65 11.11
CA PRO A 866 -19.70 -6.14 12.39
C PRO A 866 -18.18 -6.21 12.52
N VAL A 867 -17.57 -5.10 12.91
CA VAL A 867 -16.13 -5.02 13.11
C VAL A 867 -15.82 -5.34 14.57
N LYS A 868 -15.10 -6.43 14.80
CA LYS A 868 -14.59 -6.75 16.14
C LYS A 868 -13.50 -5.75 16.50
N VAL A 869 -13.76 -4.98 17.55
CA VAL A 869 -12.76 -4.12 18.20
C VAL A 869 -12.01 -4.99 19.21
N PRO A 870 -10.71 -5.29 18.97
CA PRO A 870 -9.99 -6.16 19.87
C PRO A 870 -9.55 -5.41 21.14
N GLY A 871 -9.14 -6.18 22.15
CA GLY A 871 -8.67 -5.63 23.43
C GLY A 871 -7.47 -4.68 23.28
N GLY A 872 -6.58 -4.93 22.30
CA GLY A 872 -5.43 -4.08 22.00
C GLY A 872 -5.77 -2.64 21.57
N VAL A 873 -7.04 -2.34 21.28
CA VAL A 873 -7.49 -0.95 21.10
C VAL A 873 -7.45 -0.17 22.42
N LYS A 874 -7.46 -0.86 23.57
CA LYS A 874 -7.17 -0.27 24.89
C LYS A 874 -5.68 0.06 25.07
N GLU A 875 -4.77 -0.59 24.32
CA GLU A 875 -3.32 -0.34 24.33
C GLU A 875 -2.91 0.85 23.46
N LEU A 876 -3.83 1.35 22.64
CA LEU A 876 -3.67 2.58 21.86
C LEU A 876 -3.76 3.81 22.77
N SER A 877 -2.70 4.04 23.54
CA SER A 877 -2.62 5.12 24.53
C SER A 877 -2.83 6.53 23.95
N LYS A 878 -2.62 6.71 22.64
CA LYS A 878 -2.86 8.00 21.95
C LYS A 878 -4.21 8.10 21.23
N LEU A 879 -5.03 7.05 21.25
CA LEU A 879 -6.32 7.04 20.57
C LEU A 879 -7.32 7.91 21.32
N LYS A 880 -7.73 8.97 20.63
CA LYS A 880 -8.67 9.98 21.15
C LYS A 880 -10.10 9.71 20.71
N ARG A 881 -10.29 9.11 19.52
CA ARG A 881 -11.61 8.86 18.90
C ARG A 881 -11.60 7.51 18.18
N LEU A 882 -12.58 6.65 18.49
CA LEU A 882 -12.76 5.33 17.88
C LEU A 882 -14.17 5.22 17.30
N TYR A 883 -14.27 4.92 16.01
CA TYR A 883 -15.51 4.86 15.25
C TYR A 883 -15.57 3.54 14.46
N CYS A 884 -16.48 2.64 14.83
CA CYS A 884 -16.70 1.37 14.14
C CYS A 884 -18.19 1.22 13.84
N TYR A 885 -18.57 1.22 12.56
CA TYR A 885 -19.98 1.13 12.14
C TYR A 885 -20.17 0.18 10.96
N PRO A 886 -21.32 -0.51 10.88
CA PRO A 886 -21.75 -1.11 9.64
C PRO A 886 -22.07 0.01 8.62
N LYS A 887 -21.53 -0.06 7.41
CA LYS A 887 -21.92 0.81 6.30
C LYS A 887 -23.39 0.51 6.00
N ALA A 888 -24.28 1.48 6.18
CA ALA A 888 -25.70 1.29 5.88
C ALA A 888 -25.85 0.78 4.44
N LEU A 889 -26.47 -0.39 4.30
CA LEU A 889 -26.99 -0.87 3.02
C LEU A 889 -28.12 0.09 2.64
N ASN A 890 -27.85 1.00 1.70
CA ASN A 890 -28.93 1.59 0.92
C ASN A 890 -29.44 0.54 -0.06
#